data_AF-A0A6P4I838-F1
#
_entry.id   AF-A0A6P4I838-F1
#
_cell.length_a   1.000
_cell.length_b   1.000
_cell.length_c   1.000
_cell.angle_alpha   90.00
_cell.angle_beta   90.00
_cell.angle_gamma   90.00
#
_symmetry.space_group_name_H-M   'P 1'
#
loop_
_entity.id
_entity.type
_entity.pdbx_description
1 polymer ?
#
loop_
_entity_poly.entity_id
_entity_poly.type
_entity_poly.pdbx_seq_one_letter_code
_entity_poly.pdbx_strand_id
1 'polypeptide(L)'
;MDKIVKKEEIKAEDFTGIPSLSLHGIEGDPQEHKDYGDSLIEEELTEEDIELEDWSDQESVESADTELTLTQANATHYQPFSDEPMRKYPFKLKHNESGNILTVHHTVKEEGQQMRIQIGACCFNELSNKLVVIDKRGNVFVFDFVSKRYWRLGFRIPKARLIRPSPRHRSDYIVGNKEGHIFIIDVDNSILGSQGEVGSSPPDEITFSNRLRNPRAANVLMRFGREALLVNLQSLQVSHQLDFDESRYTLKFAAFLPNSDQFFIGFSNDSLHVWSSLTLSTLRMAQPIKARNRKLRLLPAGESIPEISLRGSDDSDLEDDLTFACQDHDFADGQLLSYCFTPDGNKMCLSTVDGYLLLLSTASFDLEKLYRLTDLELRQLAFLSQPKERVVFGITRRNQAVMLDLANTDHKLIVQPSKAISLSLSRDGKLLSITSAGGEVNVWSTCRLFNGLQVQTRCLDHIKTKILKNPAPLPLPLVSSRASGCMNPELRHLLKPERLRGMLKEYGCYPEKYRFLIWTSLMDLPCNGSQFQALLKLGSPLVLRNQAKKLKIRNDAQRRSVIKIWSCLSQWCKVLAHAEFMPHLIYPFVKQLPKNGLVSFEVLATLILNHFQLWFEFHPLPPANYLAMCENLLQHLDEGLCKFYKAQEVLPKDYAWPLLSSAFAEVLEEQQWLVLWDNIVSEPPWFPIFLVVAYNLINREIIIRLPDQRSVLSFFHDQNPLDIGKLLSKARRLMARCQLALHPQRFMQPFEAIPKGVYPKFLKYPSEWIDQQEEQAVSLLKHNQEMDARIRHLELEEVHIMERLENGLKQEEHTRRIKEMEKLYQDTIHREEERITCQRKMLLTYQMEVRHRKSEVISKLQESEQRRKVIEMEKDIDLLMHSIERERRRNNQQMQLAEDEIRNQEMELLAQRYYSESAGAPLARKYYDNIQQLCRQRNQLQQDLREMTMEQLRSPKTSSGPFRSPLADIESSILDIQREFTDIVSSETTLTAK
;
A
#
# COMPACT_ATOMS: atom_id res chain seq x y z
N MET A 1 -33.87 -5.88 4.17
CA MET A 1 -34.60 -4.70 4.67
C MET A 1 -33.56 -3.65 5.05
N ASP A 2 -33.61 -2.41 4.56
CA ASP A 2 -34.50 -1.90 3.51
C ASP A 2 -34.01 -0.57 2.91
N LYS A 3 -34.53 -0.23 1.73
CA LYS A 3 -34.66 1.13 1.14
C LYS A 3 -33.39 1.92 0.79
N ILE A 4 -33.09 1.89 -0.52
CA ILE A 4 -32.51 3.02 -1.26
C ILE A 4 -33.66 3.87 -1.84
N VAL A 5 -33.62 5.19 -1.68
CA VAL A 5 -34.51 6.22 -2.29
C VAL A 5 -33.63 7.50 -2.38
N LYS A 6 -33.61 8.36 -3.40
CA LYS A 6 -34.49 8.78 -4.52
C LYS A 6 -33.75 8.68 -5.88
N LYS A 7 -34.32 8.73 -7.10
CA LYS A 7 -35.66 9.01 -7.70
C LYS A 7 -36.16 10.47 -7.80
N GLU A 8 -35.94 11.09 -8.96
CA GLU A 8 -36.71 12.16 -9.64
C GLU A 8 -36.03 12.27 -11.04
N GLU A 9 -36.50 11.77 -12.19
CA GLU A 9 -37.78 11.83 -12.94
C GLU A 9 -38.15 13.18 -13.57
N ILE A 10 -38.29 13.18 -14.91
CA ILE A 10 -39.39 13.77 -15.69
C ILE A 10 -39.45 13.10 -17.09
N LYS A 11 -40.68 12.88 -17.58
CA LYS A 11 -41.17 12.44 -18.93
C LYS A 11 -42.55 13.13 -19.14
N ALA A 12 -43.32 13.01 -20.24
CA ALA A 12 -43.09 12.39 -21.58
C ALA A 12 -43.22 13.48 -22.69
N GLU A 13 -43.97 13.44 -23.81
CA GLU A 13 -44.92 12.55 -24.55
C GLU A 13 -44.54 12.67 -26.05
N ASP A 14 -44.56 11.64 -26.92
CA ASP A 14 -45.65 10.84 -27.53
C ASP A 14 -46.54 11.57 -28.57
N PHE A 15 -46.56 11.06 -29.84
CA PHE A 15 -47.73 10.50 -30.57
C PHE A 15 -47.49 10.22 -32.10
N THR A 16 -48.02 9.07 -32.57
CA THR A 16 -48.42 8.59 -33.94
C THR A 16 -48.21 9.49 -35.19
N GLY A 17 -47.82 9.07 -36.40
CA GLY A 17 -47.94 7.78 -37.12
C GLY A 17 -48.78 7.90 -38.43
N ILE A 18 -48.29 7.37 -39.58
CA ILE A 18 -49.03 7.05 -40.85
C ILE A 18 -49.49 8.29 -41.70
N PRO A 19 -49.52 8.29 -43.07
CA PRO A 19 -49.71 7.18 -44.01
C PRO A 19 -48.72 7.04 -45.20
N SER A 20 -48.95 5.97 -45.98
CA SER A 20 -48.40 5.63 -47.29
C SER A 20 -49.17 6.24 -48.48
N LEU A 21 -48.54 6.40 -49.65
CA LEU A 21 -49.13 6.00 -50.96
C LEU A 21 -48.10 5.98 -52.10
N SER A 22 -48.44 5.33 -53.21
CA SER A 22 -47.64 5.12 -54.42
C SER A 22 -48.45 5.43 -55.69
N LEU A 23 -47.76 5.77 -56.79
CA LEU A 23 -48.15 5.68 -58.23
C LEU A 23 -46.92 6.21 -59.03
N HIS A 24 -46.35 5.46 -59.98
CA HIS A 24 -46.64 5.45 -61.43
C HIS A 24 -46.49 6.82 -62.14
N GLY A 25 -45.78 6.93 -63.28
CA GLY A 25 -45.00 5.93 -64.04
C GLY A 25 -44.92 6.28 -65.54
N ILE A 26 -44.35 5.36 -66.36
CA ILE A 26 -44.56 5.25 -67.84
C ILE A 26 -43.81 6.37 -68.65
N GLU A 27 -43.18 6.18 -69.82
CA GLU A 27 -43.06 5.08 -70.82
C GLU A 27 -41.66 5.12 -71.51
N GLY A 28 -41.27 4.10 -72.29
CA GLY A 28 -40.19 4.20 -73.31
C GLY A 28 -39.21 3.02 -73.42
N ASP A 29 -39.43 2.15 -74.41
CA ASP A 29 -38.62 0.98 -74.84
C ASP A 29 -38.79 0.87 -76.39
N PRO A 30 -38.12 0.00 -77.18
CA PRO A 30 -37.00 -0.92 -76.95
C PRO A 30 -35.90 -0.87 -78.05
N GLN A 31 -35.20 -2.01 -78.28
CA GLN A 31 -34.31 -2.43 -79.41
C GLN A 31 -32.79 -2.32 -79.19
N GLU A 32 -31.93 -3.19 -79.77
CA GLU A 32 -31.96 -4.64 -80.08
C GLU A 32 -30.59 -5.05 -80.67
N HIS A 33 -30.18 -6.33 -80.56
CA HIS A 33 -29.17 -7.02 -81.41
C HIS A 33 -27.69 -6.53 -81.34
N LYS A 34 -26.64 -7.31 -81.68
CA LYS A 34 -26.42 -8.78 -81.75
C LYS A 34 -24.90 -9.07 -81.78
N ASP A 35 -24.51 -10.33 -81.53
CA ASP A 35 -23.14 -10.83 -81.77
C ASP A 35 -22.76 -10.91 -83.25
N TYR A 36 -21.48 -10.64 -83.54
CA TYR A 36 -20.56 -11.27 -84.53
C TYR A 36 -19.17 -10.63 -84.31
N GLY A 37 -18.02 -11.26 -84.52
CA GLY A 37 -17.72 -12.64 -84.93
C GLY A 37 -16.36 -12.69 -85.65
N ASP A 38 -15.42 -13.49 -85.12
CA ASP A 38 -14.11 -13.90 -85.67
C ASP A 38 -13.21 -12.92 -86.45
N SER A 39 -11.94 -12.85 -86.02
CA SER A 39 -10.83 -13.39 -86.84
C SER A 39 -9.56 -13.61 -86.01
N LEU A 40 -9.10 -14.86 -85.96
CA LEU A 40 -7.74 -15.23 -85.57
C LEU A 40 -6.82 -15.15 -86.80
N ILE A 41 -5.60 -14.64 -86.62
CA ILE A 41 -4.44 -15.06 -87.41
C ILE A 41 -3.29 -15.27 -86.41
N GLU A 42 -2.69 -16.45 -86.45
CA GLU A 42 -1.53 -16.85 -85.65
C GLU A 42 -0.25 -16.67 -86.47
N GLU A 43 0.86 -16.31 -85.83
CA GLU A 43 2.21 -16.55 -86.35
C GLU A 43 3.08 -17.11 -85.21
N GLU A 44 3.35 -18.42 -85.26
CA GLU A 44 4.35 -19.08 -84.42
C GLU A 44 5.74 -18.99 -85.05
N LEU A 45 6.79 -18.74 -84.25
CA LEU A 45 8.17 -19.14 -84.57
C LEU A 45 8.96 -19.50 -83.30
N THR A 46 8.86 -20.78 -82.92
CA THR A 46 9.91 -21.70 -82.44
C THR A 46 11.03 -21.21 -81.49
N GLU A 47 11.19 -21.92 -80.36
CA GLU A 47 12.43 -22.02 -79.58
C GLU A 47 13.36 -23.13 -80.14
N GLU A 48 14.68 -22.95 -80.05
CA GLU A 48 15.79 -23.95 -80.10
C GLU A 48 17.14 -23.17 -80.14
N ASP A 49 18.27 -23.54 -79.53
CA ASP A 49 18.58 -24.40 -78.36
C ASP A 49 20.05 -24.16 -77.90
N ILE A 50 20.49 -24.72 -76.74
CA ILE A 50 21.90 -24.91 -76.27
C ILE A 50 22.69 -23.61 -75.92
N GLU A 51 23.27 -23.30 -74.74
CA GLU A 51 23.95 -23.99 -73.60
C GLU A 51 25.51 -23.98 -73.59
N LEU A 52 26.07 -23.62 -72.42
CA LEU A 52 27.42 -23.92 -71.83
C LEU A 52 28.69 -23.40 -72.56
N GLU A 53 29.73 -22.86 -71.89
CA GLU A 53 30.60 -23.51 -70.87
C GLU A 53 31.28 -22.52 -69.87
N ASP A 54 32.15 -23.05 -68.98
CA ASP A 54 32.67 -22.43 -67.75
C ASP A 54 34.13 -21.87 -67.83
N TRP A 55 34.40 -20.89 -66.96
CA TRP A 55 35.66 -20.43 -66.31
C TRP A 55 37.05 -20.89 -66.81
N SER A 56 37.97 -19.91 -66.94
CA SER A 56 39.37 -20.08 -66.53
C SER A 56 40.00 -18.75 -66.05
N ASP A 57 41.09 -18.84 -65.28
CA ASP A 57 41.71 -17.77 -64.48
C ASP A 57 43.02 -17.21 -65.09
N GLN A 58 43.37 -15.96 -64.72
CA GLN A 58 44.70 -15.32 -64.87
C GLN A 58 45.16 -15.03 -66.33
N GLU A 59 45.91 -13.96 -66.66
CA GLU A 59 46.88 -13.14 -65.90
C GLU A 59 46.67 -11.61 -66.04
N SER A 60 47.60 -10.82 -65.47
CA SER A 60 47.57 -9.35 -65.36
C SER A 60 48.22 -8.59 -66.53
N VAL A 61 47.57 -7.53 -67.00
CA VAL A 61 48.20 -6.41 -67.71
C VAL A 61 47.63 -5.08 -67.19
N GLU A 62 48.47 -4.08 -66.97
CA GLU A 62 48.05 -2.72 -66.61
C GLU A 62 47.60 -1.95 -67.86
N SER A 63 46.32 -1.59 -67.98
CA SER A 63 45.84 -0.63 -68.98
C SER A 63 45.55 0.73 -68.36
N ALA A 64 46.26 1.76 -68.83
CA ALA A 64 46.08 3.15 -68.39
C ALA A 64 44.94 3.83 -69.19
N ASP A 65 43.73 3.28 -69.09
CA ASP A 65 42.61 3.67 -69.94
C ASP A 65 42.14 5.11 -69.68
N THR A 66 42.55 5.98 -70.59
CA THR A 66 42.34 7.42 -70.53
C THR A 66 41.00 7.75 -71.18
N GLU A 67 39.91 7.61 -70.42
CA GLU A 67 38.55 7.98 -70.88
C GLU A 67 38.45 9.51 -71.13
N LEU A 68 38.76 9.91 -72.37
CA LEU A 68 38.58 11.25 -72.91
C LEU A 68 37.13 11.71 -72.71
N THR A 69 36.94 12.67 -71.81
CA THR A 69 35.61 13.08 -71.36
C THR A 69 34.92 13.93 -72.43
N LEU A 70 33.88 13.39 -73.07
CA LEU A 70 33.10 14.01 -74.15
C LEU A 70 32.22 15.22 -73.70
N THR A 71 32.58 15.88 -72.59
CA THR A 71 31.93 17.09 -72.07
C THR A 71 32.45 18.38 -72.68
N GLN A 72 33.64 18.40 -73.30
CA GLN A 72 34.23 19.61 -73.88
C GLN A 72 33.52 20.17 -75.12
N ALA A 73 32.63 19.40 -75.76
CA ALA A 73 32.05 19.78 -77.05
C ALA A 73 30.87 20.78 -77.00
N ASN A 74 30.19 20.94 -75.85
CA ASN A 74 28.99 21.79 -75.74
C ASN A 74 28.69 22.28 -74.30
N ALA A 75 29.73 22.51 -73.49
CA ALA A 75 29.57 23.11 -72.16
C ALA A 75 29.67 24.64 -72.24
N THR A 76 28.60 25.35 -71.87
CA THR A 76 28.69 26.78 -71.56
C THR A 76 29.61 27.00 -70.35
N HIS A 77 30.44 28.06 -70.38
CA HIS A 77 31.49 28.26 -69.39
C HIS A 77 30.96 28.37 -67.94
N TYR A 78 31.29 27.38 -67.12
CA TYR A 78 31.34 27.51 -65.66
C TYR A 78 32.82 27.48 -65.24
N GLN A 79 33.35 28.63 -64.80
CA GLN A 79 34.70 28.70 -64.23
C GLN A 79 34.72 28.12 -62.81
N PRO A 80 35.82 27.47 -62.37
CA PRO A 80 35.97 27.06 -60.98
C PRO A 80 35.99 28.31 -60.07
N PHE A 81 35.38 28.19 -58.88
CA PHE A 81 35.24 29.32 -57.94
C PHE A 81 36.57 29.82 -57.31
N SER A 82 37.70 29.16 -57.59
CA SER A 82 39.05 29.57 -57.16
C SER A 82 40.13 28.81 -57.92
N ASP A 83 41.20 29.48 -58.33
CA ASP A 83 42.41 28.85 -58.90
C ASP A 83 43.29 28.13 -57.86
N GLU A 84 43.00 28.24 -56.55
CA GLU A 84 43.72 27.47 -55.53
C GLU A 84 43.41 25.96 -55.63
N PRO A 85 44.43 25.08 -55.69
CA PRO A 85 44.22 23.64 -55.74
C PRO A 85 43.57 23.12 -54.45
N MET A 86 42.42 22.46 -54.60
CA MET A 86 41.59 21.91 -53.53
C MET A 86 42.40 21.00 -52.57
N ARG A 87 42.56 21.46 -51.31
CA ARG A 87 43.36 20.75 -50.29
C ARG A 87 42.62 19.52 -49.75
N LYS A 88 43.18 18.33 -49.96
CA LYS A 88 42.63 17.02 -49.55
C LYS A 88 43.31 16.47 -48.28
N TYR A 89 42.58 16.43 -47.18
CA TYR A 89 43.07 16.07 -45.83
C TYR A 89 42.92 14.57 -45.55
N PRO A 90 43.89 13.90 -44.87
CA PRO A 90 43.75 12.49 -44.52
C PRO A 90 42.77 12.26 -43.35
N PHE A 91 42.04 11.15 -43.38
CA PHE A 91 41.32 10.61 -42.22
C PHE A 91 41.64 9.13 -41.99
N LYS A 92 41.26 8.60 -40.82
CA LYS A 92 41.39 7.17 -40.48
C LYS A 92 40.02 6.61 -40.10
N LEU A 93 39.72 5.40 -40.58
CA LEU A 93 38.54 4.65 -40.17
C LEU A 93 38.77 3.99 -38.80
N LYS A 94 37.74 3.99 -37.95
CA LYS A 94 37.75 3.34 -36.65
C LYS A 94 37.80 1.81 -36.81
N HIS A 95 38.47 1.14 -35.89
CA HIS A 95 38.54 -0.33 -35.85
C HIS A 95 37.80 -0.87 -34.61
N ASN A 96 36.59 -0.34 -34.41
CA ASN A 96 35.71 -0.75 -33.32
C ASN A 96 34.91 -1.99 -33.72
N GLU A 97 34.75 -2.91 -32.76
CA GLU A 97 33.86 -4.07 -32.85
C GLU A 97 32.38 -3.63 -32.95
N SER A 98 32.04 -2.49 -32.35
CA SER A 98 30.70 -1.88 -32.31
C SER A 98 30.17 -1.33 -33.66
N GLY A 99 30.66 -1.82 -34.82
CA GLY A 99 30.16 -1.51 -36.16
C GLY A 99 30.42 -0.10 -36.72
N ASN A 100 30.50 0.94 -35.89
CA ASN A 100 30.76 2.33 -36.27
C ASN A 100 32.22 2.50 -36.77
N ILE A 101 32.38 2.93 -38.02
CA ILE A 101 33.68 3.10 -38.68
C ILE A 101 34.10 4.56 -38.88
N LEU A 102 33.17 5.51 -38.88
CA LEU A 102 33.46 6.95 -39.02
C LEU A 102 32.36 7.78 -38.33
N THR A 103 32.74 8.85 -37.63
CA THR A 103 31.80 9.86 -37.10
C THR A 103 32.18 11.22 -37.66
N VAL A 104 31.43 11.70 -38.63
CA VAL A 104 31.60 13.05 -39.19
C VAL A 104 30.87 14.04 -38.29
N HIS A 105 31.55 15.12 -37.90
CA HIS A 105 30.99 16.24 -37.16
C HIS A 105 31.77 17.51 -37.54
N HIS A 106 31.11 18.66 -37.56
CA HIS A 106 31.76 19.95 -37.82
C HIS A 106 31.77 20.79 -36.54
N THR A 107 32.96 21.19 -36.11
CA THR A 107 33.16 22.07 -34.95
C THR A 107 34.09 23.22 -35.35
N VAL A 108 33.64 24.45 -35.13
CA VAL A 108 34.38 25.68 -35.45
C VAL A 108 34.70 26.41 -34.15
N LYS A 109 35.85 27.11 -34.11
CA LYS A 109 36.18 28.03 -33.02
C LYS A 109 35.77 29.46 -33.42
N GLU A 110 34.75 29.99 -32.79
CA GLU A 110 34.28 31.38 -32.94
C GLU A 110 34.37 32.06 -31.58
N GLU A 111 34.96 33.25 -31.51
CA GLU A 111 35.16 34.01 -30.26
C GLU A 111 35.81 33.21 -29.11
N GLY A 112 36.64 32.22 -29.46
CA GLY A 112 37.28 31.30 -28.51
C GLY A 112 36.40 30.14 -28.03
N GLN A 113 35.10 30.14 -28.33
CA GLN A 113 34.16 29.06 -28.00
C GLN A 113 34.12 28.00 -29.11
N GLN A 114 33.95 26.72 -28.73
CA GLN A 114 33.80 25.62 -29.69
C GLN A 114 32.33 25.44 -30.06
N MET A 115 31.94 25.92 -31.23
CA MET A 115 30.58 25.82 -31.76
C MET A 115 30.46 24.59 -32.67
N ARG A 116 29.62 23.63 -32.25
CA ARG A 116 29.31 22.43 -33.04
C ARG A 116 28.20 22.74 -34.05
N ILE A 117 28.53 22.72 -35.33
CA ILE A 117 27.56 22.93 -36.42
C ILE A 117 26.91 21.59 -36.74
N GLN A 118 25.59 21.54 -36.66
CA GLN A 118 24.85 20.33 -37.03
C GLN A 118 24.92 20.07 -38.53
N ILE A 119 25.06 18.80 -38.90
CA ILE A 119 24.88 18.34 -40.28
C ILE A 119 23.40 18.50 -40.68
N GLY A 120 23.15 18.94 -41.92
CA GLY A 120 21.82 19.13 -42.49
C GLY A 120 21.38 17.96 -43.37
N ALA A 121 22.27 17.47 -44.23
CA ALA A 121 22.02 16.36 -45.14
C ALA A 121 23.31 15.57 -45.47
N CYS A 122 23.18 14.30 -45.83
CA CYS A 122 24.28 13.48 -46.35
C CYS A 122 23.77 12.37 -47.29
N CYS A 123 24.59 11.96 -48.26
CA CYS A 123 24.32 10.78 -49.11
C CYS A 123 25.62 10.20 -49.69
N PHE A 124 25.62 8.89 -49.96
CA PHE A 124 26.70 8.22 -50.69
C PHE A 124 26.61 8.50 -52.20
N ASN A 125 27.68 8.22 -52.95
CA ASN A 125 27.61 8.15 -54.42
C ASN A 125 27.15 6.76 -54.91
N GLU A 126 26.82 6.69 -56.20
CA GLU A 126 26.45 5.46 -56.92
C GLU A 126 27.47 4.32 -56.76
N LEU A 127 28.77 4.63 -56.65
CA LEU A 127 29.85 3.65 -56.48
C LEU A 127 30.11 3.26 -55.01
N SER A 128 29.31 3.77 -54.06
CA SER A 128 29.42 3.49 -52.62
C SER A 128 30.76 3.87 -51.97
N ASN A 129 31.61 4.64 -52.68
CA ASN A 129 33.00 4.91 -52.31
C ASN A 129 33.27 6.36 -51.87
N LYS A 130 32.30 7.27 -52.05
CA LYS A 130 32.30 8.63 -51.51
C LYS A 130 31.04 8.89 -50.69
N LEU A 131 31.18 9.64 -49.59
CA LEU A 131 30.08 10.21 -48.79
C LEU A 131 30.17 11.74 -48.86
N VAL A 132 29.09 12.38 -49.32
CA VAL A 132 28.94 13.85 -49.27
C VAL A 132 28.10 14.23 -48.08
N VAL A 133 28.51 15.29 -47.38
CA VAL A 133 27.94 15.79 -46.13
C VAL A 133 27.81 17.30 -46.22
N ILE A 134 26.61 17.85 -46.02
CA ILE A 134 26.36 19.30 -46.02
C ILE A 134 25.92 19.74 -44.63
N ASP A 135 26.59 20.74 -44.07
CA ASP A 135 26.24 21.30 -42.76
C ASP A 135 25.11 22.34 -42.82
N LYS A 136 24.52 22.69 -41.67
CA LYS A 136 23.44 23.69 -41.60
C LYS A 136 23.89 25.13 -41.93
N ARG A 137 25.19 25.40 -42.11
CA ARG A 137 25.74 26.65 -42.65
C ARG A 137 26.05 26.56 -44.15
N GLY A 138 25.70 25.45 -44.79
CA GLY A 138 25.85 25.20 -46.23
C GLY A 138 27.22 24.72 -46.68
N ASN A 139 28.13 24.39 -45.78
CA ASN A 139 29.46 23.90 -46.17
C ASN A 139 29.36 22.45 -46.66
N VAL A 140 29.77 22.20 -47.90
CA VAL A 140 29.81 20.86 -48.50
C VAL A 140 31.17 20.21 -48.21
N PHE A 141 31.14 19.05 -47.56
CA PHE A 141 32.29 18.20 -47.28
C PHE A 141 32.15 16.86 -48.01
N VAL A 142 33.29 16.31 -48.41
CA VAL A 142 33.37 15.08 -49.22
C VAL A 142 34.35 14.14 -48.55
N PHE A 143 33.96 12.88 -48.33
CA PHE A 143 34.78 11.85 -47.72
C PHE A 143 34.93 10.67 -48.69
N ASP A 144 36.13 10.49 -49.23
CA ASP A 144 36.49 9.37 -50.11
C ASP A 144 37.07 8.22 -49.26
N PHE A 145 36.40 7.07 -49.29
CA PHE A 145 36.81 5.88 -48.54
C PHE A 145 37.96 5.10 -49.19
N VAL A 146 38.23 5.31 -50.48
CA VAL A 146 39.32 4.67 -51.24
C VAL A 146 40.64 5.35 -50.89
N SER A 147 40.78 6.65 -51.20
CA SER A 147 41.99 7.41 -50.91
C SER A 147 42.14 7.75 -49.42
N LYS A 148 41.06 7.57 -48.62
CA LYS A 148 40.96 7.95 -47.20
C LYS A 148 41.26 9.44 -47.00
N ARG A 149 40.84 10.25 -47.96
CA ARG A 149 40.93 11.72 -47.95
C ARG A 149 39.55 12.34 -47.86
N TYR A 150 39.49 13.51 -47.22
CA TYR A 150 38.31 14.36 -47.21
C TYR A 150 38.66 15.78 -47.63
N TRP A 151 37.69 16.48 -48.21
CA TRP A 151 37.84 17.88 -48.63
C TRP A 151 36.55 18.67 -48.40
N ARG A 152 36.63 19.97 -48.66
CA ARG A 152 35.51 20.93 -48.63
C ARG A 152 35.49 21.65 -49.97
N LEU A 153 34.30 21.87 -50.52
CA LEU A 153 34.13 22.62 -51.77
C LEU A 153 34.27 24.13 -51.54
N GLY A 154 34.62 24.89 -52.58
CA GLY A 154 34.88 26.34 -52.48
C GLY A 154 33.62 27.17 -52.21
N PHE A 155 32.45 26.69 -52.61
CA PHE A 155 31.16 27.35 -52.46
C PHE A 155 30.38 26.85 -51.23
N ARG A 156 29.19 27.43 -50.97
CA ARG A 156 28.25 26.99 -49.93
C ARG A 156 26.83 26.95 -50.45
N ILE A 157 26.04 25.96 -50.03
CA ILE A 157 24.62 25.82 -50.38
C ILE A 157 23.76 26.13 -49.13
N PRO A 158 23.16 27.32 -49.02
CA PRO A 158 22.41 27.71 -47.83
C PRO A 158 21.22 26.77 -47.57
N LYS A 159 20.94 26.49 -46.30
CA LYS A 159 19.73 25.76 -45.85
C LYS A 159 19.49 24.40 -46.55
N ALA A 160 20.53 23.65 -46.92
CA ALA A 160 20.38 22.32 -47.53
C ALA A 160 19.47 21.38 -46.71
N ARG A 161 18.54 20.70 -47.40
CA ARG A 161 17.48 19.83 -46.86
C ARG A 161 17.65 18.38 -47.33
N LEU A 162 17.93 18.20 -48.62
CA LEU A 162 18.03 16.90 -49.29
C LEU A 162 19.24 16.89 -50.23
N ILE A 163 19.88 15.73 -50.39
CA ILE A 163 20.93 15.50 -51.38
C ILE A 163 20.78 14.10 -51.97
N ARG A 164 20.92 14.00 -53.30
CA ARG A 164 20.98 12.74 -54.06
C ARG A 164 22.17 12.78 -55.03
N PRO A 165 22.81 11.64 -55.35
CA PRO A 165 23.73 11.56 -56.48
C PRO A 165 22.99 11.87 -57.78
N SER A 166 23.69 12.42 -58.77
CA SER A 166 23.15 12.61 -60.12
C SER A 166 23.22 11.30 -60.90
N PRO A 167 22.17 10.96 -61.67
CA PRO A 167 22.18 9.80 -62.56
C PRO A 167 22.94 10.04 -63.86
N ARG A 168 23.34 11.29 -64.17
CA ARG A 168 24.03 11.67 -65.42
C ARG A 168 25.55 11.56 -65.34
N HIS A 169 26.17 12.09 -64.29
CA HIS A 169 27.62 12.12 -64.12
C HIS A 169 28.02 11.65 -62.71
N ARG A 170 29.09 10.86 -62.60
CA ARG A 170 29.50 10.19 -61.34
C ARG A 170 30.00 11.16 -60.24
N SER A 171 30.39 12.37 -60.63
CA SER A 171 30.83 13.47 -59.75
C SER A 171 29.70 14.43 -59.36
N ASP A 172 28.57 14.39 -60.08
CA ASP A 172 27.46 15.32 -59.90
C ASP A 172 26.54 14.89 -58.75
N TYR A 173 26.02 15.86 -58.01
CA TYR A 173 24.98 15.67 -57.01
C TYR A 173 23.88 16.74 -57.16
N ILE A 174 22.65 16.35 -56.87
CA ILE A 174 21.49 17.24 -56.80
C ILE A 174 21.25 17.56 -55.32
N VAL A 175 21.24 18.85 -54.98
CA VAL A 175 21.00 19.35 -53.62
C VAL A 175 19.77 20.25 -53.62
N GLY A 176 18.81 19.95 -52.75
CA GLY A 176 17.64 20.80 -52.51
C GLY A 176 17.77 21.58 -51.21
N ASN A 177 17.46 22.87 -51.21
CA ASN A 177 17.41 23.69 -49.99
C ASN A 177 16.00 23.75 -49.38
N LYS A 178 15.85 24.40 -48.22
CA LYS A 178 14.54 24.58 -47.55
C LYS A 178 13.58 25.55 -48.23
N GLU A 179 14.00 26.20 -49.31
CA GLU A 179 13.30 27.28 -50.02
C GLU A 179 12.93 26.81 -51.43
N GLY A 180 12.84 25.50 -51.68
CA GLY A 180 12.44 24.93 -52.97
C GLY A 180 13.43 25.11 -54.13
N HIS A 181 14.62 25.65 -53.86
CA HIS A 181 15.68 25.77 -54.86
C HIS A 181 16.47 24.46 -54.98
N ILE A 182 16.76 24.08 -56.21
CA ILE A 182 17.57 22.92 -56.59
C ILE A 182 18.90 23.39 -57.19
N PHE A 183 19.99 22.76 -56.77
CA PHE A 183 21.36 23.03 -57.22
C PHE A 183 21.99 21.73 -57.72
N ILE A 184 22.63 21.75 -58.89
CA ILE A 184 23.53 20.68 -59.34
C ILE A 184 24.98 21.08 -59.02
N ILE A 185 25.74 20.16 -58.44
CA ILE A 185 27.14 20.39 -58.06
C ILE A 185 28.08 19.29 -58.54
N ASP A 186 29.20 19.66 -59.15
CA ASP A 186 30.33 18.76 -59.35
C ASP A 186 31.20 18.75 -58.09
N VAL A 187 31.26 17.59 -57.45
CA VAL A 187 31.91 17.38 -56.15
C VAL A 187 33.41 17.07 -56.27
N ASP A 188 33.89 16.69 -57.45
CA ASP A 188 35.31 16.42 -57.72
C ASP A 188 36.04 17.65 -58.25
N ASN A 189 35.40 18.46 -59.11
CA ASN A 189 35.93 19.71 -59.64
C ASN A 189 35.55 20.95 -58.82
N SER A 190 34.66 20.83 -57.83
CA SER A 190 34.13 21.96 -57.03
C SER A 190 33.43 23.04 -57.86
N ILE A 191 32.70 22.63 -58.90
CA ILE A 191 31.90 23.52 -59.74
C ILE A 191 30.45 23.53 -59.22
N LEU A 192 29.91 24.72 -59.00
CA LEU A 192 28.47 24.91 -58.86
C LEU A 192 27.89 25.02 -60.27
N GLY A 193 27.08 24.03 -60.66
CA GLY A 193 26.47 23.94 -61.99
C GLY A 193 25.17 24.74 -62.07
N SER A 194 24.16 24.19 -62.76
CA SER A 194 22.86 24.83 -62.84
C SER A 194 22.16 24.92 -61.47
N GLN A 195 21.44 26.02 -61.28
CA GLN A 195 20.54 26.25 -60.14
C GLN A 195 19.18 26.69 -60.67
N GLY A 196 18.11 26.34 -59.98
CA GLY A 196 16.74 26.73 -60.33
C GLY A 196 15.85 26.81 -59.11
N GLU A 197 14.90 27.74 -59.12
CA GLU A 197 13.75 27.76 -58.22
C GLU A 197 12.68 26.84 -58.85
N VAL A 198 12.31 25.76 -58.14
CA VAL A 198 11.56 24.65 -58.73
C VAL A 198 10.21 24.42 -58.06
N GLY A 199 10.12 24.61 -56.74
CA GLY A 199 8.89 24.46 -55.98
C GLY A 199 8.77 25.49 -54.85
N SER A 200 7.59 25.56 -54.24
CA SER A 200 7.25 26.57 -53.22
C SER A 200 7.79 26.26 -51.80
N SER A 201 8.30 25.05 -51.59
CA SER A 201 8.47 24.43 -50.27
C SER A 201 9.74 23.54 -50.23
N PRO A 202 10.17 22.97 -49.09
CA PRO A 202 11.33 22.07 -49.08
C PRO A 202 11.09 20.79 -49.91
N PRO A 203 12.03 20.36 -50.77
CA PRO A 203 11.96 19.05 -51.40
C PRO A 203 12.15 17.97 -50.34
N ASP A 204 11.18 17.06 -50.27
CA ASP A 204 11.24 15.88 -49.41
C ASP A 204 11.80 14.66 -50.16
N GLU A 205 11.51 14.57 -51.47
CA GLU A 205 11.82 13.42 -52.31
C GLU A 205 12.23 13.85 -53.71
N ILE A 206 13.24 13.15 -54.27
CA ILE A 206 13.74 13.30 -55.64
C ILE A 206 13.99 11.88 -56.15
N THR A 207 13.37 11.52 -57.28
CA THR A 207 13.43 10.17 -57.87
C THR A 207 13.60 10.18 -59.38
N PHE A 208 14.07 9.05 -59.91
CA PHE A 208 14.74 8.96 -61.21
C PHE A 208 14.10 7.89 -62.10
N SER A 209 13.89 8.19 -63.40
CA SER A 209 13.37 7.23 -64.39
C SER A 209 14.45 6.28 -64.89
N ASN A 210 14.08 5.11 -65.40
CA ASN A 210 15.07 4.20 -65.98
C ASN A 210 15.58 4.69 -67.36
N ARG A 211 14.85 5.60 -68.02
CA ARG A 211 15.22 6.22 -69.31
C ARG A 211 16.27 7.34 -69.28
N LEU A 212 16.87 7.65 -68.13
CA LEU A 212 17.78 8.81 -67.97
C LEU A 212 19.02 8.85 -68.88
N ARG A 213 19.36 7.75 -69.57
CA ARG A 213 20.38 7.73 -70.64
C ARG A 213 19.97 8.49 -71.91
N ASN A 214 18.68 8.77 -72.12
CA ASN A 214 18.22 9.56 -73.27
C ASN A 214 18.16 11.06 -72.91
N PRO A 215 19.02 11.92 -73.48
CA PRO A 215 19.13 13.33 -73.08
C PRO A 215 17.85 14.14 -73.35
N ARG A 216 17.00 13.72 -74.31
CA ARG A 216 15.72 14.39 -74.62
C ARG A 216 14.59 14.08 -73.64
N ALA A 217 14.75 13.09 -72.76
CA ALA A 217 13.70 12.60 -71.86
C ALA A 217 14.13 12.54 -70.37
N ALA A 218 15.13 13.35 -70.00
CA ALA A 218 15.71 13.38 -68.65
C ALA A 218 14.85 14.15 -67.62
N ASN A 219 13.56 13.80 -67.52
CA ASN A 219 12.66 14.33 -66.50
C ASN A 219 12.84 13.54 -65.18
N VAL A 220 12.84 14.28 -64.07
CA VAL A 220 13.02 13.81 -62.70
C VAL A 220 11.78 14.18 -61.91
N LEU A 221 11.28 13.27 -61.07
CA LEU A 221 10.08 13.49 -60.26
C LEU A 221 10.51 13.98 -58.87
N MET A 222 10.07 15.17 -58.51
CA MET A 222 10.40 15.83 -57.24
C MET A 222 9.12 16.12 -56.44
N ARG A 223 9.13 15.81 -55.14
CA ARG A 223 8.01 16.12 -54.23
C ARG A 223 8.34 17.28 -53.31
N PHE A 224 7.51 18.31 -53.37
CA PHE A 224 7.60 19.55 -52.60
C PHE A 224 6.38 19.65 -51.67
N GLY A 225 6.43 18.98 -50.52
CA GLY A 225 5.28 18.86 -49.63
C GLY A 225 4.11 18.15 -50.31
N ARG A 226 3.05 18.92 -50.66
CA ARG A 226 1.84 18.42 -51.35
C ARG A 226 1.96 18.44 -52.88
N GLU A 227 2.94 19.13 -53.44
CA GLU A 227 3.14 19.24 -54.89
C GLU A 227 4.04 18.10 -55.40
N ALA A 228 3.71 17.54 -56.57
CA ALA A 228 4.58 16.63 -57.33
C ALA A 228 4.89 17.22 -58.71
N LEU A 229 6.18 17.46 -58.98
CA LEU A 229 6.65 18.17 -60.17
C LEU A 229 7.57 17.27 -60.99
N LEU A 230 7.32 17.19 -62.29
CA LEU A 230 8.26 16.68 -63.28
C LEU A 230 9.17 17.82 -63.72
N VAL A 231 10.47 17.63 -63.52
CA VAL A 231 11.49 18.68 -63.70
C VAL A 231 12.53 18.17 -64.69
N ASN A 232 12.86 18.98 -65.70
CA ASN A 232 13.92 18.62 -66.64
C ASN A 232 15.29 18.78 -65.95
N LEU A 233 16.07 17.69 -65.85
CA LEU A 233 17.35 17.68 -65.13
C LEU A 233 18.42 18.60 -65.73
N GLN A 234 18.25 19.08 -66.98
CA GLN A 234 19.23 19.93 -67.65
C GLN A 234 18.94 21.42 -67.47
N SER A 235 17.70 21.85 -67.67
CA SER A 235 17.30 23.26 -67.50
C SER A 235 16.83 23.60 -66.08
N LEU A 236 16.59 22.59 -65.23
CA LEU A 236 15.91 22.71 -63.92
C LEU A 236 14.53 23.39 -63.99
N GLN A 237 13.91 23.41 -65.17
CA GLN A 237 12.55 23.91 -65.36
C GLN A 237 11.53 22.79 -65.11
N VAL A 238 10.42 23.14 -64.47
CA VAL A 238 9.23 22.29 -64.37
C VAL A 238 8.67 22.07 -65.78
N SER A 239 8.51 20.82 -66.20
CA SER A 239 7.87 20.45 -67.46
C SER A 239 6.37 20.17 -67.27
N HIS A 240 6.00 19.51 -66.17
CA HIS A 240 4.60 19.26 -65.80
C HIS A 240 4.43 19.22 -64.28
N GLN A 241 3.28 19.67 -63.81
CA GLN A 241 2.77 19.39 -62.47
C GLN A 241 1.84 18.17 -62.54
N LEU A 242 1.81 17.33 -61.51
CA LEU A 242 0.89 16.19 -61.43
C LEU A 242 -0.36 16.61 -60.64
N ASP A 243 -1.37 17.10 -61.36
CA ASP A 243 -2.62 17.61 -60.77
C ASP A 243 -3.60 16.48 -60.40
N PHE A 244 -4.20 16.58 -59.21
CA PHE A 244 -5.20 15.64 -58.69
C PHE A 244 -6.25 16.39 -57.85
N ASP A 245 -7.31 15.70 -57.42
CA ASP A 245 -8.42 16.31 -56.67
C ASP A 245 -8.04 16.58 -55.20
N GLU A 246 -7.35 17.70 -54.96
CA GLU A 246 -6.94 18.16 -53.63
C GLU A 246 -8.11 18.30 -52.64
N SER A 247 -9.35 18.42 -53.11
CA SER A 247 -10.54 18.50 -52.24
C SER A 247 -10.87 17.17 -51.56
N ARG A 248 -10.38 16.04 -52.09
CA ARG A 248 -10.65 14.69 -51.58
C ARG A 248 -9.48 14.07 -50.83
N TYR A 249 -8.25 14.42 -51.19
CA TYR A 249 -7.03 13.83 -50.63
C TYR A 249 -5.79 14.67 -50.95
N THR A 250 -4.79 14.63 -50.07
CA THR A 250 -3.50 15.30 -50.27
C THR A 250 -2.40 14.31 -50.61
N LEU A 251 -1.43 14.75 -51.40
CA LEU A 251 -0.24 13.96 -51.73
C LEU A 251 0.60 13.63 -50.49
N LYS A 252 1.08 12.40 -50.42
CA LYS A 252 1.96 11.89 -49.36
C LYS A 252 3.27 11.30 -49.88
N PHE A 253 3.20 10.51 -50.95
CA PHE A 253 4.36 9.89 -51.60
C PHE A 253 4.32 10.14 -53.12
N ALA A 254 5.47 10.38 -53.74
CA ALA A 254 5.60 10.51 -55.20
C ALA A 254 6.99 10.05 -55.64
N ALA A 255 7.06 8.95 -56.40
CA ALA A 255 8.30 8.37 -56.88
C ALA A 255 8.15 7.71 -58.25
N PHE A 256 9.25 7.50 -58.98
CA PHE A 256 9.28 6.47 -60.01
C PHE A 256 9.21 5.08 -59.38
N LEU A 257 8.44 4.17 -59.99
CA LEU A 257 8.50 2.75 -59.68
C LEU A 257 9.82 2.15 -60.19
N PRO A 258 10.53 1.33 -59.39
CA PRO A 258 11.70 0.59 -59.85
C PRO A 258 11.41 -0.22 -61.11
N ASN A 259 12.43 -0.46 -61.92
CA ASN A 259 12.41 -1.28 -63.15
C ASN A 259 11.35 -0.87 -64.20
N SER A 260 10.69 0.29 -64.05
CA SER A 260 9.69 0.82 -64.98
C SER A 260 9.84 2.34 -65.15
N ASP A 261 8.97 2.95 -65.95
CA ASP A 261 8.86 4.41 -66.05
C ASP A 261 7.52 4.94 -65.52
N GLN A 262 6.78 4.15 -64.73
CA GLN A 262 5.50 4.57 -64.13
C GLN A 262 5.75 5.29 -62.81
N PHE A 263 4.86 6.23 -62.45
CA PHE A 263 4.93 6.89 -61.14
C PHE A 263 4.14 6.10 -60.10
N PHE A 264 4.77 5.87 -58.95
CA PHE A 264 4.12 5.53 -57.70
C PHE A 264 3.66 6.80 -57.00
N ILE A 265 2.36 6.92 -56.72
CA ILE A 265 1.76 8.04 -55.99
C ILE A 265 0.95 7.50 -54.82
N GLY A 266 1.15 8.07 -53.63
CA GLY A 266 0.39 7.73 -52.42
C GLY A 266 -0.28 8.95 -51.82
N PHE A 267 -1.52 8.78 -51.37
CA PHE A 267 -2.38 9.85 -50.88
C PHE A 267 -2.79 9.64 -49.40
N SER A 268 -3.21 10.71 -48.73
CA SER A 268 -3.61 10.71 -47.30
C SER A 268 -4.87 9.91 -46.96
N ASN A 269 -5.57 9.38 -47.96
CA ASN A 269 -6.71 8.46 -47.81
C ASN A 269 -6.31 6.97 -47.87
N ASP A 270 -5.00 6.68 -47.79
CA ASP A 270 -4.38 5.36 -47.95
C ASP A 270 -4.61 4.66 -49.31
N SER A 271 -4.99 5.41 -50.36
CA SER A 271 -4.92 4.90 -51.74
C SER A 271 -3.51 5.07 -52.33
N LEU A 272 -3.09 4.05 -53.06
CA LEU A 272 -1.86 4.04 -53.85
C LEU A 272 -2.25 3.98 -55.32
N HIS A 273 -1.77 4.92 -56.12
CA HIS A 273 -2.05 5.05 -57.54
C HIS A 273 -0.78 4.82 -58.34
N VAL A 274 -0.90 4.13 -59.46
CA VAL A 274 0.16 3.96 -60.45
C VAL A 274 -0.19 4.82 -61.65
N TRP A 275 0.69 5.74 -62.05
CA TRP A 275 0.45 6.69 -63.13
C TRP A 275 1.40 6.45 -64.31
N SER A 276 0.92 6.74 -65.52
CA SER A 276 1.73 6.75 -66.73
C SER A 276 2.61 8.01 -66.80
N SER A 277 3.91 7.87 -67.09
CA SER A 277 4.77 9.01 -67.41
C SER A 277 4.54 9.62 -68.79
N LEU A 278 3.78 8.95 -69.65
CA LEU A 278 3.47 9.42 -71.01
C LEU A 278 2.13 10.17 -71.07
N THR A 279 1.12 9.72 -70.31
CA THR A 279 -0.23 10.30 -70.33
C THR A 279 -0.60 11.05 -69.05
N LEU A 280 0.29 11.03 -68.04
CA LEU A 280 0.10 11.64 -66.71
C LEU A 280 -1.22 11.26 -66.02
N SER A 281 -1.75 10.08 -66.35
CA SER A 281 -3.04 9.57 -65.87
C SER A 281 -2.87 8.32 -65.00
N THR A 282 -3.81 8.12 -64.06
CA THR A 282 -3.86 6.89 -63.23
C THR A 282 -4.15 5.67 -64.12
N LEU A 283 -3.23 4.71 -64.13
CA LEU A 283 -3.35 3.39 -64.77
C LEU A 283 -3.94 2.34 -63.83
N ARG A 284 -3.63 2.40 -62.53
CA ARG A 284 -4.10 1.45 -61.51
C ARG A 284 -4.27 2.13 -60.15
N MET A 285 -5.20 1.63 -59.35
CA MET A 285 -5.36 1.99 -57.94
C MET A 285 -5.28 0.73 -57.07
N ALA A 286 -4.64 0.85 -55.90
CA ALA A 286 -4.55 -0.16 -54.86
C ALA A 286 -4.86 0.45 -53.50
N GLN A 287 -5.35 -0.35 -52.54
CA GLN A 287 -5.72 0.10 -51.20
C GLN A 287 -5.12 -0.85 -50.15
N PRO A 288 -3.83 -0.70 -49.79
CA PRO A 288 -3.08 -1.66 -48.96
C PRO A 288 -3.73 -1.91 -47.60
N ILE A 289 -4.29 -0.88 -46.98
CA ILE A 289 -4.97 -1.00 -45.68
C ILE A 289 -6.22 -1.89 -45.79
N LYS A 290 -6.96 -1.83 -46.90
CA LYS A 290 -8.08 -2.76 -47.15
C LYS A 290 -7.61 -4.17 -47.47
N ALA A 291 -6.51 -4.33 -48.22
CA ALA A 291 -5.89 -5.63 -48.46
C ALA A 291 -5.41 -6.29 -47.16
N ARG A 292 -4.75 -5.53 -46.28
CA ARG A 292 -4.35 -5.92 -44.92
C ARG A 292 -5.57 -6.32 -44.10
N ASN A 293 -6.59 -5.46 -44.01
CA ASN A 293 -7.79 -5.72 -43.21
C ASN A 293 -8.61 -6.91 -43.75
N ARG A 294 -8.54 -7.22 -45.06
CA ARG A 294 -9.06 -8.46 -45.65
C ARG A 294 -8.23 -9.67 -45.22
N LYS A 295 -6.89 -9.60 -45.30
CA LYS A 295 -5.98 -10.69 -44.89
C LYS A 295 -6.14 -11.01 -43.39
N LEU A 296 -6.25 -9.99 -42.55
CA LEU A 296 -6.54 -10.10 -41.11
C LEU A 296 -7.85 -10.85 -40.80
N ARG A 297 -8.90 -10.62 -41.59
CA ARG A 297 -10.21 -11.28 -41.42
C ARG A 297 -10.28 -12.71 -41.98
N LEU A 298 -9.29 -13.12 -42.77
CA LEU A 298 -9.24 -14.43 -43.43
C LEU A 298 -8.17 -15.36 -42.84
N LEU A 299 -7.53 -14.97 -41.73
CA LEU A 299 -6.58 -15.82 -41.02
C LEU A 299 -7.30 -17.04 -40.39
N PRO A 300 -6.79 -18.26 -40.59
CA PRO A 300 -7.28 -19.45 -39.90
C PRO A 300 -7.16 -19.34 -38.38
N ALA A 301 -8.10 -19.94 -37.65
CA ALA A 301 -8.09 -19.99 -36.18
C ALA A 301 -6.88 -20.81 -35.67
N GLY A 302 -5.79 -20.13 -35.36
CA GLY A 302 -4.53 -20.72 -34.89
C GLY A 302 -3.29 -20.14 -35.58
N GLU A 303 -3.42 -19.51 -36.75
CA GLU A 303 -2.31 -18.81 -37.39
C GLU A 303 -2.12 -17.40 -36.80
N SER A 304 -0.96 -17.15 -36.21
CA SER A 304 -0.53 -15.82 -35.79
C SER A 304 0.36 -15.16 -36.84
N ILE A 305 0.26 -13.83 -36.93
CA ILE A 305 1.14 -13.01 -37.78
C ILE A 305 2.53 -12.98 -37.12
N PRO A 306 3.64 -13.01 -37.90
CA PRO A 306 4.97 -12.79 -37.35
C PRO A 306 5.06 -11.42 -36.66
N GLU A 307 5.20 -11.43 -35.33
CA GLU A 307 5.31 -10.22 -34.52
C GLU A 307 6.79 -9.86 -34.27
N ILE A 308 7.10 -8.57 -34.38
CA ILE A 308 8.39 -7.96 -34.09
C ILE A 308 8.16 -6.91 -32.99
N SER A 309 8.60 -7.20 -31.77
CA SER A 309 8.83 -6.20 -30.73
C SER A 309 10.29 -5.75 -30.73
N LEU A 310 10.67 -4.70 -29.99
CA LEU A 310 12.04 -4.42 -29.54
C LEU A 310 12.28 -4.92 -28.11
N ARG A 311 11.31 -4.74 -27.21
CA ARG A 311 11.33 -5.26 -25.82
C ARG A 311 11.09 -6.78 -25.76
N GLY A 312 11.43 -7.42 -24.64
CA GLY A 312 11.04 -8.81 -24.37
C GLY A 312 9.59 -8.94 -23.90
N SER A 313 9.01 -10.14 -23.95
CA SER A 313 7.74 -10.47 -23.26
C SER A 313 7.81 -10.19 -21.75
N ASP A 314 9.00 -10.35 -21.20
CA ASP A 314 9.28 -10.29 -19.77
C ASP A 314 9.65 -8.86 -19.31
N ASP A 315 9.89 -7.93 -20.25
CA ASP A 315 10.05 -6.48 -20.00
C ASP A 315 8.68 -5.80 -19.76
N SER A 316 7.83 -6.41 -18.93
CA SER A 316 6.59 -5.80 -18.42
C SER A 316 6.88 -4.80 -17.29
N ASP A 317 7.80 -3.87 -17.56
CA ASP A 317 8.01 -2.66 -16.76
C ASP A 317 6.74 -1.78 -16.87
N LEU A 318 5.85 -1.89 -15.88
CA LEU A 318 4.54 -1.23 -15.74
C LEU A 318 4.59 0.33 -15.66
N GLU A 319 5.68 0.95 -16.12
CA GLU A 319 5.92 2.39 -16.03
C GLU A 319 5.57 3.14 -17.33
N ASP A 320 5.62 2.48 -18.51
CA ASP A 320 5.20 3.10 -19.79
C ASP A 320 3.66 3.33 -19.82
N ASP A 321 2.84 2.48 -19.19
CA ASP A 321 1.36 2.62 -19.12
C ASP A 321 0.90 3.87 -18.35
N LEU A 322 1.77 4.47 -17.53
CA LEU A 322 1.51 5.74 -16.86
C LEU A 322 1.96 6.95 -17.67
N THR A 323 2.65 6.74 -18.80
CA THR A 323 2.89 7.80 -19.78
C THR A 323 1.64 7.99 -20.65
N PHE A 324 0.70 8.79 -20.17
CA PHE A 324 -0.33 9.41 -21.00
C PHE A 324 0.31 10.42 -21.98
N ALA A 325 1.08 9.89 -22.92
CA ALA A 325 1.49 10.58 -24.12
C ALA A 325 0.26 10.75 -25.00
N CYS A 326 -0.55 11.77 -24.66
CA CYS A 326 -1.59 12.31 -25.52
C CYS A 326 -0.91 12.86 -26.78
N GLN A 327 -0.68 11.96 -27.73
CA GLN A 327 -0.11 12.27 -29.02
C GLN A 327 -1.27 12.57 -29.95
N ASP A 328 -1.47 13.85 -30.26
CA ASP A 328 -2.35 14.30 -31.33
C ASP A 328 -1.96 13.56 -32.60
N HIS A 329 -2.82 12.62 -33.01
CA HIS A 329 -2.72 11.96 -34.29
C HIS A 329 -3.59 12.74 -35.25
N ASP A 330 -2.95 13.42 -36.20
CA ASP A 330 -3.62 13.97 -37.38
C ASP A 330 -4.11 12.80 -38.25
N PHE A 331 -5.26 12.22 -37.88
CA PHE A 331 -5.93 11.16 -38.64
C PHE A 331 -6.30 11.60 -40.07
N ALA A 332 -6.21 12.90 -40.38
CA ALA A 332 -6.32 13.47 -41.71
C ALA A 332 -5.21 13.06 -42.70
N ASP A 333 -4.08 12.53 -42.21
CA ASP A 333 -2.94 12.12 -43.05
C ASP A 333 -2.93 10.59 -43.39
N GLY A 334 -3.86 9.80 -42.85
CA GLY A 334 -3.99 8.37 -43.14
C GLY A 334 -3.05 7.44 -42.35
N GLN A 335 -3.21 6.13 -42.54
CA GLN A 335 -2.47 5.10 -41.80
C GLN A 335 -1.08 4.78 -42.36
N LEU A 336 -0.77 5.05 -43.63
CA LEU A 336 0.57 4.81 -44.19
C LEU A 336 1.58 5.83 -43.65
N LEU A 337 2.69 5.38 -43.05
CA LEU A 337 3.75 6.26 -42.50
C LEU A 337 4.91 6.49 -43.46
N SER A 338 5.48 5.41 -43.99
CA SER A 338 6.69 5.45 -44.81
C SER A 338 6.74 4.24 -45.74
N TYR A 339 7.51 4.35 -46.82
CA TYR A 339 7.69 3.29 -47.80
C TYR A 339 9.17 3.09 -48.15
N CYS A 340 9.49 1.92 -48.70
CA CYS A 340 10.78 1.63 -49.31
C CYS A 340 10.64 0.48 -50.31
N PHE A 341 11.33 0.57 -51.45
CA PHE A 341 11.43 -0.55 -52.40
C PHE A 341 12.55 -1.52 -51.98
N THR A 342 12.40 -2.79 -52.34
CA THR A 342 13.48 -3.76 -52.23
C THR A 342 14.62 -3.45 -53.22
N PRO A 343 15.86 -3.90 -52.97
CA PRO A 343 17.00 -3.58 -53.83
C PRO A 343 16.90 -4.19 -55.24
N ASP A 344 16.09 -5.25 -55.41
CA ASP A 344 15.73 -5.81 -56.72
C ASP A 344 14.64 -5.01 -57.47
N GLY A 345 13.92 -4.12 -56.79
CA GLY A 345 12.82 -3.33 -57.33
C GLY A 345 11.46 -4.06 -57.45
N ASN A 346 11.38 -5.35 -57.13
CA ASN A 346 10.20 -6.19 -57.35
C ASN A 346 9.15 -6.10 -56.23
N LYS A 347 9.52 -5.54 -55.07
CA LYS A 347 8.65 -5.44 -53.90
C LYS A 347 8.73 -4.06 -53.25
N MET A 348 7.64 -3.68 -52.61
CA MET A 348 7.47 -2.43 -51.88
C MET A 348 7.05 -2.73 -50.47
N CYS A 349 7.78 -2.19 -49.50
CA CYS A 349 7.46 -2.27 -48.10
C CYS A 349 6.82 -0.96 -47.62
N LEU A 350 5.77 -1.06 -46.81
CA LEU A 350 5.04 0.06 -46.22
C LEU A 350 4.97 -0.13 -44.70
N SER A 351 5.36 0.88 -43.91
CA SER A 351 5.05 0.92 -42.46
C SER A 351 3.73 1.68 -42.25
N THR A 352 2.93 1.25 -41.27
CA THR A 352 1.70 1.95 -40.87
C THR A 352 1.81 2.57 -39.47
N VAL A 353 0.93 3.54 -39.16
CA VAL A 353 0.78 4.19 -37.84
C VAL A 353 0.37 3.18 -36.77
N ASP A 354 -0.53 2.25 -37.11
CA ASP A 354 -1.08 1.22 -36.21
C ASP A 354 -0.20 -0.04 -36.09
N GLY A 355 1.12 0.11 -36.31
CA GLY A 355 2.09 -0.94 -36.01
C GLY A 355 2.05 -2.15 -36.94
N TYR A 356 1.95 -1.95 -38.26
CA TYR A 356 2.14 -3.03 -39.24
C TYR A 356 3.22 -2.69 -40.27
N LEU A 357 3.87 -3.74 -40.75
CA LEU A 357 4.76 -3.70 -41.90
C LEU A 357 4.16 -4.57 -43.01
N LEU A 358 3.83 -3.93 -44.13
CA LEU A 358 3.26 -4.56 -45.32
C LEU A 358 4.37 -4.81 -46.33
N LEU A 359 4.37 -5.96 -47.01
CA LEU A 359 5.22 -6.20 -48.19
C LEU A 359 4.32 -6.55 -49.38
N LEU A 360 4.36 -5.70 -50.40
CA LEU A 360 3.55 -5.80 -51.61
C LEU A 360 4.46 -6.08 -52.82
N SER A 361 3.95 -6.76 -53.85
CA SER A 361 4.61 -6.78 -55.17
C SER A 361 4.51 -5.39 -55.83
N THR A 362 5.59 -4.89 -56.44
CA THR A 362 5.52 -3.65 -57.25
C THR A 362 4.80 -3.86 -58.58
N ALA A 363 4.78 -5.09 -59.11
CA ALA A 363 4.14 -5.41 -60.38
C ALA A 363 2.61 -5.56 -60.25
N SER A 364 2.10 -6.15 -59.16
CA SER A 364 0.66 -6.37 -58.95
C SER A 364 0.00 -5.42 -57.94
N PHE A 365 0.75 -5.00 -56.90
CA PHE A 365 0.26 -4.36 -55.66
C PHE A 365 -0.52 -5.30 -54.71
N ASP A 366 -0.40 -6.61 -54.86
CA ASP A 366 -0.92 -7.60 -53.90
C ASP A 366 -0.05 -7.71 -52.64
N LEU A 367 -0.68 -8.00 -51.51
CA LEU A 367 -0.05 -8.10 -50.19
C LEU A 367 0.56 -9.50 -49.96
N GLU A 368 1.81 -9.69 -50.38
CA GLU A 368 2.58 -10.93 -50.15
C GLU A 368 2.72 -11.25 -48.65
N LYS A 369 3.32 -10.34 -47.87
CA LYS A 369 3.65 -10.57 -46.45
C LYS A 369 3.13 -9.45 -45.56
N LEU A 370 2.91 -9.81 -44.31
CA LEU A 370 2.39 -8.96 -43.25
C LEU A 370 3.16 -9.28 -41.98
N TYR A 371 3.68 -8.25 -41.31
CA TYR A 371 4.32 -8.36 -39.99
C TYR A 371 3.65 -7.36 -39.05
N ARG A 372 3.59 -7.70 -37.76
CA ARG A 372 3.09 -6.80 -36.72
C ARG A 372 4.27 -6.21 -35.95
N LEU A 373 4.24 -4.90 -35.72
CA LEU A 373 5.24 -4.13 -34.98
C LEU A 373 4.60 -3.70 -33.65
N THR A 374 4.94 -4.34 -32.54
CA THR A 374 4.11 -4.26 -31.31
C THR A 374 4.46 -3.09 -30.37
N ASP A 375 5.70 -2.60 -30.40
CA ASP A 375 6.19 -1.50 -29.55
C ASP A 375 6.94 -0.41 -30.34
N LEU A 376 6.83 -0.42 -31.67
CA LEU A 376 7.61 0.43 -32.58
C LEU A 376 6.83 0.82 -33.86
N GLU A 377 7.00 2.06 -34.29
CA GLU A 377 6.52 2.59 -35.59
C GLU A 377 7.73 3.05 -36.42
N LEU A 378 7.79 2.73 -37.72
CA LEU A 378 8.94 3.07 -38.57
C LEU A 378 8.65 4.27 -39.49
N ARG A 379 9.32 5.39 -39.20
CA ARG A 379 9.22 6.67 -39.95
C ARG A 379 10.11 6.74 -41.18
N GLN A 380 11.17 5.92 -41.23
CA GLN A 380 11.99 5.74 -42.42
C GLN A 380 12.44 4.27 -42.48
N LEU A 381 12.55 3.73 -43.69
CA LEU A 381 12.92 2.35 -44.00
C LEU A 381 14.05 2.32 -45.05
N ALA A 382 14.91 1.31 -45.01
CA ALA A 382 15.78 0.92 -46.11
C ALA A 382 16.14 -0.58 -46.05
N PHE A 383 15.97 -1.30 -47.16
CA PHE A 383 16.43 -2.69 -47.28
C PHE A 383 17.95 -2.77 -47.48
N LEU A 384 18.55 -3.78 -46.87
CA LEU A 384 19.93 -4.16 -47.12
C LEU A 384 20.05 -4.96 -48.42
N SER A 385 20.91 -4.53 -49.35
CA SER A 385 21.23 -5.26 -50.58
C SER A 385 22.02 -6.55 -50.30
N GLN A 386 21.27 -7.61 -50.03
CA GLN A 386 21.74 -8.98 -49.84
C GLN A 386 20.83 -9.94 -50.62
N PRO A 387 21.33 -11.08 -51.11
CA PRO A 387 20.63 -11.99 -52.04
C PRO A 387 19.44 -12.78 -51.43
N LYS A 388 18.87 -12.30 -50.32
CA LYS A 388 17.66 -12.85 -49.65
C LYS A 388 16.73 -11.78 -49.07
N GLU A 389 17.03 -10.49 -49.29
CA GLU A 389 16.20 -9.32 -48.91
C GLU A 389 15.66 -9.33 -47.46
N ARG A 390 16.43 -9.97 -46.58
CA ARG A 390 16.01 -10.41 -45.25
C ARG A 390 16.00 -9.29 -44.21
N VAL A 391 16.80 -8.24 -44.43
CA VAL A 391 17.13 -7.25 -43.40
C VAL A 391 16.64 -5.87 -43.81
N VAL A 392 15.89 -5.25 -42.91
CA VAL A 392 15.43 -3.85 -43.00
C VAL A 392 16.12 -3.03 -41.91
N PHE A 393 16.72 -1.92 -42.30
CA PHE A 393 17.07 -0.83 -41.38
C PHE A 393 15.91 0.15 -41.31
N GLY A 394 15.62 0.66 -40.12
CA GLY A 394 14.57 1.65 -39.93
C GLY A 394 14.88 2.65 -38.83
N ILE A 395 14.19 3.80 -38.86
CA ILE A 395 14.18 4.77 -37.76
C ILE A 395 12.81 4.78 -37.11
N THR A 396 12.77 4.54 -35.80
CA THR A 396 11.54 4.50 -35.02
C THR A 396 11.01 5.91 -34.71
N ARG A 397 9.71 6.03 -34.43
CA ARG A 397 9.09 7.27 -33.89
C ARG A 397 9.77 7.79 -32.60
N ARG A 398 10.45 6.91 -31.84
CA ARG A 398 11.28 7.22 -30.66
C ARG A 398 12.72 7.68 -31.04
N ASN A 399 12.99 8.01 -32.30
CA ASN A 399 14.30 8.46 -32.83
C ASN A 399 15.45 7.46 -32.58
N GLN A 400 15.16 6.16 -32.75
CA GLN A 400 16.14 5.08 -32.63
C GLN A 400 16.37 4.44 -34.00
N ALA A 401 17.62 4.15 -34.34
CA ALA A 401 17.94 3.40 -35.55
C ALA A 401 18.01 1.91 -35.22
N VAL A 402 17.22 1.09 -35.91
CA VAL A 402 17.07 -0.35 -35.68
C VAL A 402 17.35 -1.15 -36.94
N MET A 403 17.73 -2.40 -36.75
CA MET A 403 18.00 -3.41 -37.76
C MET A 403 17.12 -4.62 -37.44
N LEU A 404 16.20 -4.95 -38.34
CA LEU A 404 15.17 -5.97 -38.17
C LEU A 404 15.34 -7.08 -39.23
N ASP A 405 15.09 -8.32 -38.82
CA ASP A 405 15.16 -9.52 -39.66
C ASP A 405 13.73 -10.01 -39.99
N LEU A 406 13.35 -9.90 -41.25
CA LEU A 406 12.02 -10.29 -41.74
C LEU A 406 11.88 -11.80 -42.01
N ALA A 407 12.95 -12.60 -41.84
CA ALA A 407 12.87 -14.06 -41.92
C ALA A 407 12.94 -14.75 -40.55
N ASN A 408 13.37 -14.05 -39.49
CA ASN A 408 13.22 -14.48 -38.11
C ASN A 408 13.00 -13.26 -37.21
N THR A 409 11.76 -13.06 -36.76
CA THR A 409 11.32 -11.83 -36.09
C THR A 409 11.90 -11.61 -34.68
N ASP A 410 12.46 -12.65 -34.06
CA ASP A 410 13.24 -12.51 -32.81
C ASP A 410 14.57 -11.78 -33.02
N HIS A 411 15.11 -11.79 -34.25
CA HIS A 411 16.43 -11.26 -34.55
C HIS A 411 16.37 -9.74 -34.82
N LYS A 412 16.81 -8.98 -33.82
CA LYS A 412 16.77 -7.52 -33.81
C LYS A 412 18.00 -6.91 -33.15
N LEU A 413 18.50 -5.81 -33.73
CA LEU A 413 19.63 -5.05 -33.21
C LEU A 413 19.31 -3.55 -33.21
N ILE A 414 19.52 -2.89 -32.07
CA ILE A 414 19.44 -1.42 -31.96
C ILE A 414 20.80 -0.85 -32.38
N VAL A 415 20.86 -0.25 -33.56
CA VAL A 415 22.08 0.33 -34.14
C VAL A 415 22.43 1.66 -33.48
N GLN A 416 21.43 2.52 -33.24
CA GLN A 416 21.61 3.76 -32.49
C GLN A 416 20.41 3.99 -31.55
N PRO A 417 20.60 3.99 -30.21
CA PRO A 417 19.49 3.90 -29.25
C PRO A 417 18.70 5.20 -29.03
N SER A 418 19.17 6.32 -29.57
CA SER A 418 18.48 7.62 -29.51
C SER A 418 19.07 8.59 -30.54
N LYS A 419 18.48 9.79 -30.65
CA LYS A 419 18.93 10.92 -31.48
C LYS A 419 18.99 10.64 -33.00
N ALA A 420 18.56 9.49 -33.53
CA ALA A 420 18.59 9.22 -34.97
C ALA A 420 17.48 10.01 -35.70
N ILE A 421 17.83 10.78 -36.74
CA ILE A 421 16.91 11.60 -37.54
C ILE A 421 16.64 10.98 -38.91
N SER A 422 17.70 10.60 -39.63
CA SER A 422 17.60 10.02 -40.97
C SER A 422 18.68 8.97 -41.21
N LEU A 423 18.38 8.02 -42.09
CA LEU A 423 19.30 6.99 -42.57
C LEU A 423 19.53 7.10 -44.09
N SER A 424 20.68 6.63 -44.55
CA SER A 424 20.95 6.31 -45.96
C SER A 424 21.94 5.15 -46.01
N LEU A 425 21.61 4.10 -46.75
CA LEU A 425 22.54 3.03 -47.12
C LEU A 425 23.39 3.45 -48.33
N SER A 426 24.51 2.77 -48.53
CA SER A 426 25.25 2.74 -49.79
C SER A 426 24.58 1.79 -50.79
N ARG A 427 24.82 1.98 -52.10
CA ARG A 427 24.24 1.14 -53.17
C ARG A 427 24.69 -0.33 -53.08
N ASP A 428 25.92 -0.56 -52.63
CA ASP A 428 26.47 -1.90 -52.38
C ASP A 428 26.04 -2.48 -51.02
N GLY A 429 25.27 -1.73 -50.23
CA GLY A 429 24.76 -2.09 -48.91
C GLY A 429 25.83 -2.27 -47.84
N LYS A 430 27.13 -2.08 -48.11
CA LYS A 430 28.21 -2.32 -47.12
C LYS A 430 28.29 -1.24 -46.05
N LEU A 431 27.78 -0.04 -46.33
CA LEU A 431 27.82 1.13 -45.45
C LEU A 431 26.40 1.64 -45.15
N LEU A 432 26.19 2.01 -43.89
CA LEU A 432 24.99 2.68 -43.39
C LEU A 432 25.39 4.02 -42.77
N SER A 433 24.84 5.12 -43.27
CA SER A 433 24.96 6.44 -42.63
C SER A 433 23.68 6.75 -41.83
N ILE A 434 23.85 7.28 -40.62
CA ILE A 434 22.77 7.76 -39.75
C ILE A 434 23.10 9.19 -39.32
N THR A 435 22.20 10.13 -39.62
CA THR A 435 22.27 11.52 -39.16
C THR A 435 21.67 11.63 -37.76
N SER A 436 22.40 12.27 -36.85
CA SER A 436 22.03 12.44 -35.45
C SER A 436 21.56 13.87 -35.16
N ALA A 437 20.57 14.00 -34.27
CA ALA A 437 20.15 15.27 -33.66
C ALA A 437 21.30 15.98 -32.91
N GLY A 438 22.34 15.23 -32.50
CA GLY A 438 23.58 15.78 -31.96
C GLY A 438 24.47 16.49 -33.01
N GLY A 439 24.07 16.49 -34.29
CA GLY A 439 24.80 17.17 -35.37
C GLY A 439 25.92 16.37 -36.02
N GLU A 440 26.01 15.07 -35.73
CA GLU A 440 26.94 14.12 -36.34
C GLU A 440 26.26 13.23 -37.38
N VAL A 441 27.06 12.71 -38.32
CA VAL A 441 26.73 11.55 -39.15
C VAL A 441 27.62 10.40 -38.71
N ASN A 442 27.00 9.31 -38.25
CA ASN A 442 27.67 8.08 -37.92
C ASN A 442 27.58 7.12 -39.11
N VAL A 443 28.75 6.66 -39.60
CA VAL A 443 28.85 5.64 -40.65
C VAL A 443 29.20 4.30 -40.01
N TRP A 444 28.39 3.30 -40.32
CA TRP A 444 28.46 1.94 -39.78
C TRP A 444 28.72 0.95 -40.91
N SER A 445 29.50 -0.08 -40.61
CA SER A 445 29.72 -1.21 -41.49
C SER A 445 28.58 -2.22 -41.29
N THR A 446 27.76 -2.44 -42.31
CA THR A 446 26.56 -3.31 -42.21
C THR A 446 26.92 -4.77 -41.97
N CYS A 447 28.05 -5.26 -42.52
CA CYS A 447 28.53 -6.61 -42.23
C CYS A 447 28.98 -6.78 -40.76
N ARG A 448 29.53 -5.74 -40.12
CA ARG A 448 29.79 -5.77 -38.66
C ARG A 448 28.49 -5.77 -37.86
N LEU A 449 27.48 -4.98 -38.25
CA LEU A 449 26.16 -5.00 -37.62
C LEU A 449 25.48 -6.37 -37.76
N PHE A 450 25.53 -6.97 -38.95
CA PHE A 450 24.98 -8.30 -39.22
C PHE A 450 25.70 -9.42 -38.45
N ASN A 451 27.03 -9.33 -38.32
CA ASN A 451 27.78 -10.24 -37.46
C ASN A 451 27.42 -10.07 -35.98
N GLY A 452 27.25 -8.82 -35.50
CA GLY A 452 26.77 -8.54 -34.15
C GLY A 452 25.37 -9.12 -33.88
N LEU A 453 24.45 -8.94 -34.83
CA LEU A 453 23.12 -9.56 -34.82
C LEU A 453 23.20 -11.09 -34.73
N GLN A 454 24.03 -11.73 -35.57
CA GLN A 454 24.23 -13.19 -35.51
C GLN A 454 24.83 -13.68 -34.18
N VAL A 455 25.75 -12.92 -33.57
CA VAL A 455 26.32 -13.28 -32.26
C VAL A 455 25.26 -13.17 -31.17
N GLN A 456 24.48 -12.08 -31.15
CA GLN A 456 23.37 -11.89 -30.23
C GLN A 456 22.30 -12.99 -30.38
N THR A 457 21.94 -13.35 -31.61
CA THR A 457 21.11 -14.52 -31.96
C THR A 457 21.66 -15.80 -31.35
N ARG A 458 22.92 -16.17 -31.64
CA ARG A 458 23.51 -17.42 -31.15
C ARG A 458 23.56 -17.47 -29.62
N CYS A 459 23.77 -16.33 -28.96
CA CYS A 459 23.67 -16.23 -27.50
C CYS A 459 22.24 -16.45 -27.01
N LEU A 460 21.23 -15.82 -27.62
CA LEU A 460 19.82 -16.01 -27.28
C LEU A 460 19.37 -17.46 -27.49
N ASP A 461 19.73 -18.10 -28.60
CA ASP A 461 19.41 -19.50 -28.87
C ASP A 461 20.09 -20.44 -27.87
N HIS A 462 21.34 -20.17 -27.51
CA HIS A 462 22.09 -20.95 -26.51
C HIS A 462 21.53 -20.76 -25.08
N ILE A 463 20.91 -19.60 -24.79
CA ILE A 463 20.18 -19.34 -23.55
C ILE A 463 18.84 -20.09 -23.56
N LYS A 464 18.01 -19.90 -24.59
CA LYS A 464 16.72 -20.59 -24.77
C LYS A 464 16.86 -22.11 -24.68
N THR A 465 17.80 -22.71 -25.42
CA THR A 465 18.02 -24.16 -25.45
C THR A 465 18.56 -24.74 -24.14
N LYS A 466 19.23 -23.93 -23.30
CA LYS A 466 19.63 -24.33 -21.94
C LYS A 466 18.51 -24.20 -20.92
N ILE A 467 17.66 -23.17 -21.04
CA ILE A 467 16.50 -22.97 -20.17
C ILE A 467 15.44 -24.05 -20.41
N LEU A 468 15.06 -24.31 -21.67
CA LEU A 468 14.03 -25.31 -22.01
C LEU A 468 14.40 -26.76 -21.65
N LYS A 469 15.67 -27.07 -21.35
CA LYS A 469 16.13 -28.43 -20.98
C LYS A 469 16.22 -28.69 -19.47
N ASN A 470 15.93 -27.70 -18.62
CA ASN A 470 15.90 -27.85 -17.16
C ASN A 470 14.68 -27.13 -16.58
N PRO A 471 13.57 -27.82 -16.24
CA PRO A 471 12.40 -27.22 -15.58
C PRO A 471 12.62 -26.97 -14.08
N ALA A 472 13.87 -26.72 -13.66
CA ALA A 472 14.19 -26.20 -12.34
C ALA A 472 14.30 -24.67 -12.44
N PRO A 473 13.75 -23.89 -11.50
CA PRO A 473 13.83 -22.44 -11.54
C PRO A 473 15.28 -21.99 -11.31
N LEU A 474 16.02 -21.80 -12.41
CA LEU A 474 17.29 -21.08 -12.40
C LEU A 474 17.01 -19.69 -11.82
N PRO A 475 17.76 -19.27 -10.77
CA PRO A 475 17.47 -18.01 -10.13
C PRO A 475 17.67 -16.86 -11.13
N LEU A 476 16.64 -16.04 -11.28
CA LEU A 476 16.75 -14.68 -11.81
C LEU A 476 17.98 -14.01 -11.17
N PRO A 477 18.72 -13.14 -11.89
CA PRO A 477 19.89 -12.44 -11.35
C PRO A 477 19.48 -11.37 -10.32
N LEU A 478 19.03 -11.85 -9.17
CA LEU A 478 18.81 -11.10 -7.94
C LEU A 478 20.14 -10.43 -7.57
N VAL A 479 20.17 -9.10 -7.66
CA VAL A 479 21.26 -8.27 -7.12
C VAL A 479 21.13 -8.25 -5.59
N SER A 480 21.39 -9.41 -4.98
CA SER A 480 21.28 -9.68 -3.55
C SER A 480 22.38 -10.66 -3.12
N SER A 481 23.48 -10.09 -2.64
CA SER A 481 24.53 -10.75 -1.84
C SER A 481 25.13 -12.06 -2.37
N ARG A 482 26.09 -11.93 -3.30
CA ARG A 482 27.43 -12.53 -3.06
C ARG A 482 28.51 -11.45 -3.20
N ALA A 483 28.92 -10.90 -2.05
CA ALA A 483 29.99 -9.92 -1.98
C ALA A 483 31.36 -10.63 -2.04
N SER A 484 31.86 -10.88 -3.25
CA SER A 484 33.27 -11.14 -3.56
C SER A 484 33.53 -10.66 -4.99
N GLY A 485 34.58 -9.87 -5.19
CA GLY A 485 34.59 -8.89 -6.28
C GLY A 485 35.02 -9.38 -7.66
N CYS A 486 34.09 -9.46 -8.61
CA CYS A 486 34.38 -9.08 -9.99
C CYS A 486 33.15 -8.47 -10.70
N MET A 487 33.08 -7.13 -10.74
CA MET A 487 32.29 -6.44 -11.76
C MET A 487 33.01 -6.59 -13.11
N ASN A 488 32.28 -6.90 -14.18
CA ASN A 488 32.86 -7.10 -15.52
C ASN A 488 33.84 -5.97 -15.89
N PRO A 489 35.02 -6.29 -16.46
CA PRO A 489 36.06 -5.30 -16.73
C PRO A 489 35.58 -4.22 -17.71
N GLU A 490 34.77 -4.61 -18.70
CA GLU A 490 34.09 -3.68 -19.61
C GLU A 490 33.12 -2.76 -18.87
N LEU A 491 32.33 -3.28 -17.94
CA LEU A 491 31.31 -2.52 -17.21
C LEU A 491 31.98 -1.53 -16.24
N ARG A 492 33.11 -1.92 -15.62
CA ARG A 492 34.04 -1.01 -14.92
C ARG A 492 34.64 0.05 -15.87
N HIS A 493 34.93 -0.30 -17.12
CA HIS A 493 35.45 0.64 -18.12
C HIS A 493 34.39 1.63 -18.63
N LEU A 494 33.12 1.21 -18.71
CA LEU A 494 31.98 2.07 -19.05
C LEU A 494 31.64 3.05 -17.92
N LEU A 495 31.73 2.62 -16.66
CA LEU A 495 31.42 3.44 -15.47
C LEU A 495 32.60 4.31 -14.96
N LYS A 496 33.64 4.55 -15.77
CA LYS A 496 34.74 5.46 -15.40
C LYS A 496 34.18 6.88 -15.08
N PRO A 497 34.52 7.50 -13.92
CA PRO A 497 33.97 8.81 -13.53
C PRO A 497 34.15 9.93 -14.55
N GLU A 498 35.25 9.95 -15.30
CA GLU A 498 35.48 10.92 -16.39
C GLU A 498 34.46 10.77 -17.53
N ARG A 499 34.16 9.52 -17.93
CA ARG A 499 33.16 9.22 -18.97
C ARG A 499 31.75 9.53 -18.47
N LEU A 500 31.45 9.23 -17.21
CA LEU A 500 30.17 9.58 -16.59
C LEU A 500 29.99 11.11 -16.50
N ARG A 501 31.01 11.86 -16.09
CA ARG A 501 31.01 13.34 -16.14
C ARG A 501 30.89 13.87 -17.58
N GLY A 502 31.46 13.18 -18.57
CA GLY A 502 31.28 13.47 -20.00
C GLY A 502 29.84 13.29 -20.46
N MET A 503 29.22 12.15 -20.14
CA MET A 503 27.80 11.89 -20.43
C MET A 503 26.88 12.92 -19.76
N LEU A 504 27.13 13.25 -18.48
CA LEU A 504 26.33 14.25 -17.78
C LEU A 504 26.41 15.65 -18.44
N LYS A 505 27.57 16.01 -19.00
CA LYS A 505 27.75 17.26 -19.77
C LYS A 505 27.07 17.25 -21.14
N GLU A 506 26.85 16.08 -21.75
CA GLU A 506 26.21 15.96 -23.08
C GLU A 506 24.69 15.71 -23.00
N TYR A 507 24.21 15.06 -21.94
CA TYR A 507 22.81 14.64 -21.76
C TYR A 507 22.09 15.34 -20.59
N GLY A 508 22.79 16.07 -19.72
CA GLY A 508 22.22 16.82 -18.59
C GLY A 508 21.91 15.98 -17.34
N CYS A 509 21.48 14.73 -17.53
CA CYS A 509 21.20 13.74 -16.48
C CYS A 509 21.76 12.35 -16.84
N TYR A 510 21.63 11.39 -15.92
CA TYR A 510 21.94 9.98 -16.13
C TYR A 510 20.71 9.16 -16.50
N PRO A 511 20.88 8.03 -17.24
CA PRO A 511 19.78 7.11 -17.53
C PRO A 511 19.24 6.44 -16.25
N GLU A 512 17.95 6.55 -16.04
CA GLU A 512 17.24 6.17 -14.82
C GLU A 512 17.44 4.70 -14.42
N LYS A 513 17.21 3.77 -15.35
CA LYS A 513 17.40 2.31 -15.17
C LYS A 513 18.83 1.92 -14.74
N TYR A 514 19.82 2.82 -14.87
CA TYR A 514 21.21 2.61 -14.45
C TYR A 514 21.71 3.59 -13.38
N ARG A 515 20.87 4.53 -12.90
CA ARG A 515 21.26 5.57 -11.95
C ARG A 515 21.87 4.99 -10.66
N PHE A 516 21.35 3.87 -10.17
CA PHE A 516 21.91 3.19 -8.99
C PHE A 516 23.35 2.69 -9.20
N LEU A 517 23.68 2.11 -10.36
CA LEU A 517 25.04 1.67 -10.70
C LEU A 517 25.98 2.88 -10.89
N ILE A 518 25.47 3.93 -11.51
CA ILE A 518 26.22 5.17 -11.78
C ILE A 518 26.58 5.86 -10.47
N TRP A 519 25.62 6.08 -9.56
CA TRP A 519 25.87 6.66 -8.24
C TRP A 519 26.79 5.76 -7.39
N THR A 520 26.61 4.44 -7.43
CA THR A 520 27.51 3.47 -6.78
C THR A 520 28.96 3.62 -7.26
N SER A 521 29.17 3.84 -8.57
CA SER A 521 30.50 3.96 -9.17
C SER A 521 31.10 5.37 -9.12
N LEU A 522 30.29 6.42 -8.98
CA LEU A 522 30.76 7.80 -8.78
C LEU A 522 31.27 8.04 -7.35
N MET A 523 30.64 7.40 -6.36
CA MET A 523 31.01 7.50 -4.94
C MET A 523 31.94 6.39 -4.45
N ASP A 524 32.34 5.44 -5.32
CA ASP A 524 33.03 4.17 -5.00
C ASP A 524 32.48 3.50 -3.73
N LEU A 525 31.16 3.27 -3.71
CA LEU A 525 30.49 2.68 -2.54
C LEU A 525 31.05 1.28 -2.24
N PRO A 526 31.26 0.93 -0.96
CA PRO A 526 32.04 -0.25 -0.60
C PRO A 526 31.27 -1.57 -0.71
N CYS A 527 29.94 -1.55 -0.72
CA CYS A 527 29.07 -2.72 -0.68
C CYS A 527 29.36 -3.61 0.55
N ASN A 528 29.49 -3.00 1.73
CA ASN A 528 29.83 -3.60 3.03
C ASN A 528 28.64 -4.38 3.64
N GLY A 529 28.15 -5.38 2.90
CA GLY A 529 26.91 -6.08 3.20
C GLY A 529 26.88 -6.80 4.55
N SER A 530 28.00 -7.32 5.04
CA SER A 530 28.06 -7.99 6.36
C SER A 530 28.00 -6.98 7.51
N GLN A 531 28.61 -5.81 7.37
CA GLN A 531 28.56 -4.71 8.33
C GLN A 531 27.15 -4.10 8.38
N PHE A 532 26.50 -3.93 7.23
CA PHE A 532 25.09 -3.50 7.16
C PHE A 532 24.14 -4.50 7.82
N GLN A 533 24.38 -5.81 7.64
CA GLN A 533 23.61 -6.85 8.34
C GLN A 533 23.87 -6.88 9.85
N ALA A 534 25.04 -6.44 10.32
CA ALA A 534 25.29 -6.24 11.75
C ALA A 534 24.49 -5.05 12.30
N LEU A 535 24.46 -3.90 11.58
CA LEU A 535 23.62 -2.74 11.95
C LEU A 535 22.13 -3.10 11.98
N LEU A 536 21.64 -3.93 11.04
CA LEU A 536 20.27 -4.41 11.03
C LEU A 536 19.92 -5.28 12.25
N LYS A 537 20.88 -6.06 12.78
CA LYS A 537 20.68 -6.89 13.98
C LYS A 537 20.58 -6.08 15.27
N LEU A 538 21.16 -4.87 15.32
CA LEU A 538 21.01 -3.95 16.47
C LEU A 538 19.59 -3.36 16.57
N GLY A 539 18.82 -3.38 15.48
CA GLY A 539 17.43 -2.92 15.45
C GLY A 539 17.25 -1.41 15.59
N SER A 540 16.01 -0.97 15.81
CA SER A 540 15.65 0.46 15.89
C SER A 540 15.81 1.02 17.32
N PRO A 541 16.56 2.14 17.50
CA PRO A 541 16.64 2.87 18.77
C PRO A 541 15.29 3.38 19.26
N LEU A 542 15.15 3.54 20.58
CA LEU A 542 13.86 3.82 21.23
C LEU A 542 13.31 5.22 20.94
N VAL A 543 14.18 6.23 20.86
CA VAL A 543 13.84 7.59 20.40
C VAL A 543 13.21 7.53 19.00
N LEU A 544 13.90 6.86 18.07
CA LEU A 544 13.46 6.67 16.69
C LEU A 544 12.13 5.91 16.60
N ARG A 545 11.88 4.88 17.43
CA ARG A 545 10.58 4.19 17.47
C ARG A 545 9.41 5.12 17.78
N ASN A 546 9.62 6.13 18.63
CA ASN A 546 8.59 7.10 18.97
C ASN A 546 8.44 8.20 17.92
N GLN A 547 9.53 8.69 17.33
CA GLN A 547 9.46 9.63 16.20
C GLN A 547 8.86 8.97 14.93
N ALA A 548 9.17 7.70 14.65
CA ALA A 548 8.63 6.93 13.51
C ALA A 548 7.09 6.79 13.51
N LYS A 549 6.45 6.87 14.69
CA LYS A 549 4.98 6.94 14.81
C LYS A 549 4.41 8.24 14.23
N LYS A 550 5.17 9.35 14.26
CA LYS A 550 4.75 10.65 13.73
C LYS A 550 4.87 10.79 12.20
N LEU A 551 5.55 9.83 11.53
CA LEU A 551 5.86 9.93 10.08
C LEU A 551 4.65 9.68 9.18
N LYS A 552 4.20 10.74 8.50
CA LYS A 552 3.05 10.78 7.56
C LYS A 552 3.46 10.46 6.11
N ILE A 553 3.99 9.25 5.86
CA ILE A 553 4.32 8.79 4.49
C ILE A 553 3.18 7.90 3.99
N ARG A 554 2.57 8.24 2.84
CA ARG A 554 1.39 7.53 2.28
C ARG A 554 1.68 6.08 1.87
N ASN A 555 2.88 5.82 1.33
CA ASN A 555 3.28 4.48 0.87
C ASN A 555 3.97 3.72 2.02
N ASP A 556 3.30 2.70 2.55
CA ASP A 556 3.76 2.00 3.74
C ASP A 556 4.98 1.08 3.49
N ALA A 557 5.28 0.70 2.24
CA ALA A 557 6.54 0.04 1.89
C ALA A 557 7.71 1.04 1.94
N GLN A 558 7.56 2.22 1.34
CA GLN A 558 8.55 3.30 1.42
C GLN A 558 8.74 3.77 2.86
N ARG A 559 7.65 3.93 3.64
CA ARG A 559 7.69 4.28 5.07
C ARG A 559 8.51 3.29 5.89
N ARG A 560 8.28 1.98 5.72
CA ARG A 560 9.07 0.93 6.38
C ARG A 560 10.54 0.96 5.96
N SER A 561 10.83 1.21 4.68
CA SER A 561 12.21 1.36 4.20
C SER A 561 12.91 2.60 4.78
N VAL A 562 12.25 3.76 4.85
CA VAL A 562 12.81 4.97 5.51
C VAL A 562 13.15 4.68 6.97
N ILE A 563 12.22 4.09 7.73
CA ILE A 563 12.44 3.72 9.13
C ILE A 563 13.61 2.73 9.28
N LYS A 564 13.75 1.75 8.36
CA LYS A 564 14.85 0.78 8.34
C LYS A 564 16.21 1.46 8.08
N ILE A 565 16.32 2.31 7.07
CA ILE A 565 17.57 3.03 6.75
C ILE A 565 17.94 4.00 7.87
N TRP A 566 16.96 4.75 8.38
CA TRP A 566 17.16 5.68 9.50
C TRP A 566 17.62 4.95 10.77
N SER A 567 17.10 3.75 11.04
CA SER A 567 17.57 2.89 12.15
C SER A 567 19.03 2.48 11.96
N CYS A 568 19.42 2.04 10.76
CA CYS A 568 20.82 1.66 10.49
C CYS A 568 21.77 2.86 10.61
N LEU A 569 21.38 4.02 10.09
CA LEU A 569 22.14 5.27 10.22
C LEU A 569 22.28 5.68 11.70
N SER A 570 21.22 5.57 12.49
CA SER A 570 21.23 5.86 13.93
C SER A 570 22.16 4.92 14.72
N GLN A 571 22.16 3.63 14.40
CA GLN A 571 23.05 2.63 15.01
C GLN A 571 24.52 2.80 14.59
N TRP A 572 24.77 3.37 13.41
CA TRP A 572 26.11 3.76 12.96
C TRP A 572 26.58 5.06 13.62
N CYS A 573 25.69 6.03 13.83
CA CYS A 573 25.99 7.35 14.36
C CYS A 573 24.81 7.95 15.14
N LYS A 574 24.94 7.99 16.48
CA LYS A 574 23.87 8.34 17.44
C LYS A 574 23.10 9.63 17.11
N VAL A 575 23.80 10.71 16.72
CA VAL A 575 23.18 12.02 16.42
C VAL A 575 22.06 11.94 15.37
N LEU A 576 22.13 10.97 14.46
CA LEU A 576 21.13 10.78 13.41
C LEU A 576 19.78 10.28 13.96
N ALA A 577 19.74 9.74 15.19
CA ALA A 577 18.50 9.38 15.89
C ALA A 577 17.75 10.59 16.47
N HIS A 578 18.43 11.72 16.67
CA HIS A 578 17.86 12.94 17.27
C HIS A 578 17.55 14.01 16.21
N ALA A 579 18.13 13.90 15.01
CA ALA A 579 17.90 14.80 13.89
C ALA A 579 16.53 14.63 13.20
N GLU A 580 15.56 15.47 13.60
CA GLU A 580 14.17 15.44 13.13
C GLU A 580 13.98 15.61 11.61
N PHE A 581 14.97 16.20 10.90
CA PHE A 581 14.93 16.34 9.45
C PHE A 581 15.33 15.05 8.70
N MET A 582 16.00 14.10 9.34
CA MET A 582 16.50 12.88 8.69
C MET A 582 15.45 12.09 7.89
N PRO A 583 14.19 11.93 8.33
CA PRO A 583 13.16 11.25 7.53
C PRO A 583 12.88 11.94 6.18
N HIS A 584 12.90 13.28 6.15
CA HIS A 584 12.72 14.08 4.94
C HIS A 584 13.94 13.98 4.03
N LEU A 585 15.16 13.97 4.60
CA LEU A 585 16.40 13.74 3.88
C LEU A 585 16.49 12.32 3.27
N ILE A 586 16.05 11.29 4.00
CA ILE A 586 16.16 9.87 3.61
C ILE A 586 15.12 9.49 2.55
N TYR A 587 13.90 10.03 2.64
CA TYR A 587 12.76 9.60 1.82
C TYR A 587 13.02 9.66 0.30
N PRO A 588 13.59 10.73 -0.29
CA PRO A 588 13.89 10.78 -1.72
C PRO A 588 14.81 9.66 -2.20
N PHE A 589 15.92 9.38 -1.50
CA PHE A 589 16.85 8.31 -1.84
C PHE A 589 16.21 6.92 -1.71
N VAL A 590 15.32 6.72 -0.73
CA VAL A 590 14.55 5.49 -0.56
C VAL A 590 13.47 5.34 -1.64
N LYS A 591 12.87 6.44 -2.10
CA LYS A 591 11.91 6.45 -3.21
C LYS A 591 12.55 5.97 -4.52
N GLN A 592 13.76 6.45 -4.83
CA GLN A 592 14.50 6.08 -6.04
C GLN A 592 15.22 4.72 -5.97
N LEU A 593 15.46 4.18 -4.78
CA LEU A 593 16.18 2.91 -4.58
C LEU A 593 15.36 1.87 -3.78
N PRO A 594 14.07 1.63 -4.10
CA PRO A 594 13.12 0.97 -3.19
C PRO A 594 13.47 -0.50 -2.87
N LYS A 595 14.25 -1.15 -3.75
CA LYS A 595 14.72 -2.54 -3.60
C LYS A 595 16.14 -2.64 -3.00
N ASN A 596 16.92 -1.55 -2.98
CA ASN A 596 18.37 -1.56 -2.77
C ASN A 596 18.82 -0.95 -1.44
N GLY A 597 18.24 -1.40 -0.31
CA GLY A 597 18.46 -0.78 1.01
C GLY A 597 19.91 -0.67 1.49
N LEU A 598 20.81 -1.58 1.08
CA LEU A 598 22.26 -1.43 1.33
C LEU A 598 22.81 -0.18 0.64
N VAL A 599 22.49 0.00 -0.65
CA VAL A 599 22.93 1.14 -1.45
C VAL A 599 22.32 2.44 -0.90
N SER A 600 21.04 2.44 -0.53
CA SER A 600 20.42 3.62 0.11
C SER A 600 21.16 4.04 1.38
N PHE A 601 21.54 3.09 2.24
CA PHE A 601 22.34 3.36 3.44
C PHE A 601 23.73 3.89 3.10
N GLU A 602 24.46 3.26 2.17
CA GLU A 602 25.82 3.66 1.82
C GLU A 602 25.89 5.00 1.08
N VAL A 603 24.91 5.31 0.22
CA VAL A 603 24.74 6.65 -0.38
C VAL A 603 24.62 7.69 0.73
N LEU A 604 23.68 7.51 1.66
CA LEU A 604 23.41 8.47 2.73
C LEU A 604 24.60 8.61 3.69
N ALA A 605 25.25 7.51 4.08
CA ALA A 605 26.47 7.54 4.90
C ALA A 605 27.62 8.28 4.19
N THR A 606 27.78 8.09 2.88
CA THR A 606 28.82 8.77 2.09
C THR A 606 28.54 10.27 1.97
N LEU A 607 27.28 10.67 1.76
CA LEU A 607 26.87 12.08 1.74
C LEU A 607 27.06 12.75 3.11
N ILE A 608 26.78 12.03 4.22
CA ILE A 608 27.00 12.51 5.59
C ILE A 608 28.49 12.76 5.88
N LEU A 609 29.37 11.87 5.44
CA LEU A 609 30.82 12.03 5.57
C LEU A 609 31.39 13.17 4.69
N ASN A 610 30.77 13.44 3.54
CA ASN A 610 31.30 14.35 2.50
C ASN A 610 30.52 15.66 2.37
N HIS A 611 29.40 15.64 1.65
CA HIS A 611 28.61 16.83 1.27
C HIS A 611 27.95 17.52 2.47
N PHE A 612 27.63 16.75 3.51
CA PHE A 612 26.97 17.23 4.74
C PHE A 612 27.92 17.26 5.95
N GLN A 613 29.24 17.25 5.72
CA GLN A 613 30.24 17.05 6.78
C GLN A 613 30.24 18.11 7.91
N LEU A 614 29.54 19.24 7.75
CA LEU A 614 29.39 20.30 8.77
C LEU A 614 27.94 20.43 9.28
N TRP A 615 27.03 19.50 8.95
CA TRP A 615 25.60 19.63 9.26
C TRP A 615 25.22 19.40 10.72
N PHE A 616 26.12 18.80 11.52
CA PHE A 616 25.81 18.34 12.87
C PHE A 616 26.68 19.00 13.96
N GLU A 617 27.58 19.92 13.61
CA GLU A 617 28.56 20.53 14.52
C GLU A 617 27.91 21.22 15.75
N PHE A 618 26.71 21.77 15.56
CA PHE A 618 25.92 22.45 16.60
C PHE A 618 24.55 21.80 16.84
N HIS A 619 24.39 20.52 16.48
CA HIS A 619 23.13 19.79 16.65
C HIS A 619 22.66 19.86 18.12
N PRO A 620 21.38 20.18 18.41
CA PRO A 620 20.21 20.17 17.52
C PRO A 620 19.96 21.43 16.66
N LEU A 621 20.80 22.48 16.75
CA LEU A 621 20.62 23.69 15.95
C LEU A 621 20.92 23.45 14.45
N PRO A 622 20.31 24.23 13.53
CA PRO A 622 20.70 24.24 12.12
C PRO A 622 22.19 24.59 11.94
N PRO A 623 22.87 24.07 10.91
CA PRO A 623 24.33 24.13 10.81
C PRO A 623 24.85 25.53 10.46
N ALA A 624 25.10 26.33 11.49
CA ALA A 624 25.54 27.73 11.39
C ALA A 624 26.71 27.93 10.41
N ASN A 625 27.76 27.09 10.48
CA ASN A 625 28.92 27.19 9.59
C ASN A 625 28.55 26.94 8.10
N TYR A 626 27.69 25.97 7.82
CA TYR A 626 27.25 25.65 6.45
C TYR A 626 26.34 26.76 5.89
N LEU A 627 25.42 27.26 6.72
CA LEU A 627 24.48 28.33 6.37
C LEU A 627 25.18 29.69 6.21
N ALA A 628 26.20 29.97 7.03
CA ALA A 628 27.03 31.17 6.90
C ALA A 628 27.86 31.16 5.60
N MET A 629 28.29 29.99 5.09
CA MET A 629 28.90 29.93 3.76
C MET A 629 27.90 30.31 2.65
N CYS A 630 26.64 29.88 2.75
CA CYS A 630 25.58 30.34 1.84
C CYS A 630 25.36 31.86 1.94
N GLU A 631 25.27 32.41 3.16
CA GLU A 631 25.03 33.85 3.38
C GLU A 631 26.18 34.72 2.87
N ASN A 632 27.44 34.40 3.22
CA ASN A 632 28.60 35.19 2.81
C ASN A 632 28.76 35.22 1.28
N LEU A 633 28.48 34.10 0.60
CA LEU A 633 28.47 34.04 -0.86
C LEU A 633 27.31 34.85 -1.45
N LEU A 634 26.09 34.76 -0.88
CA LEU A 634 24.94 35.52 -1.35
C LEU A 634 25.16 37.03 -1.17
N GLN A 635 25.66 37.47 -0.02
CA GLN A 635 25.92 38.89 0.28
C GLN A 635 26.99 39.50 -0.66
N HIS A 636 28.01 38.73 -1.05
CA HIS A 636 29.00 39.16 -2.05
C HIS A 636 28.41 39.23 -3.47
N LEU A 637 27.39 38.43 -3.79
CA LEU A 637 26.84 38.32 -5.15
C LEU A 637 25.61 39.20 -5.40
N ASP A 638 24.79 39.47 -4.38
CA ASP A 638 23.59 40.31 -4.42
C ASP A 638 23.29 40.89 -3.03
N GLU A 639 24.03 41.95 -2.69
CA GLU A 639 23.82 42.70 -1.45
C GLU A 639 22.38 43.24 -1.32
N GLY A 640 21.69 43.47 -2.46
CA GLY A 640 20.30 43.95 -2.49
C GLY A 640 19.31 42.91 -1.98
N LEU A 641 19.45 41.64 -2.41
CA LEU A 641 18.62 40.54 -1.88
C LEU A 641 18.91 40.29 -0.39
N CYS A 642 20.16 40.38 0.05
CA CYS A 642 20.50 40.29 1.47
C CYS A 642 19.96 41.47 2.31
N LYS A 643 19.89 42.68 1.74
CA LYS A 643 19.22 43.84 2.38
C LYS A 643 17.72 43.62 2.51
N PHE A 644 17.07 43.06 1.49
CA PHE A 644 15.65 42.68 1.56
C PHE A 644 15.38 41.63 2.65
N TYR A 645 16.17 40.55 2.71
CA TYR A 645 16.04 39.55 3.77
C TYR A 645 16.24 40.13 5.17
N LYS A 646 17.23 41.01 5.37
CA LYS A 646 17.46 41.70 6.65
C LYS A 646 16.31 42.65 7.03
N ALA A 647 15.62 43.25 6.06
CA ALA A 647 14.43 44.07 6.28
C ALA A 647 13.14 43.26 6.56
N GLN A 648 13.08 42.00 6.12
CA GLN A 648 11.98 41.05 6.38
C GLN A 648 12.29 40.06 7.53
N GLU A 649 13.36 40.30 8.29
CA GLU A 649 13.84 39.43 9.38
C GLU A 649 14.06 37.96 8.97
N VAL A 650 14.42 37.70 7.71
CA VAL A 650 14.66 36.35 7.16
C VAL A 650 16.14 35.99 7.34
N LEU A 651 16.44 34.86 7.99
CA LEU A 651 17.79 34.41 8.30
C LEU A 651 18.24 33.27 7.34
N PRO A 652 19.54 32.93 7.28
CA PRO A 652 20.04 31.83 6.45
C PRO A 652 19.38 30.47 6.75
N LYS A 653 19.00 30.22 8.01
CA LYS A 653 18.21 29.05 8.41
C LYS A 653 16.81 28.96 7.77
N ASP A 654 16.34 30.03 7.14
CA ASP A 654 14.99 30.12 6.60
C ASP A 654 14.97 30.00 5.06
N TYR A 655 15.94 30.61 4.35
CA TYR A 655 16.03 30.52 2.88
C TYR A 655 17.00 29.44 2.35
N ALA A 656 17.90 28.92 3.20
CA ALA A 656 18.88 27.91 2.79
C ALA A 656 18.65 26.54 3.44
N TRP A 657 18.17 26.48 4.68
CA TRP A 657 18.00 25.19 5.37
C TRP A 657 16.87 24.32 4.79
N PRO A 658 15.65 24.80 4.47
CA PRO A 658 14.59 23.96 3.88
C PRO A 658 15.03 23.24 2.59
N LEU A 659 15.78 23.95 1.74
CA LEU A 659 16.38 23.41 0.52
C LEU A 659 17.36 22.27 0.82
N LEU A 660 18.15 22.38 1.89
CA LEU A 660 19.14 21.39 2.27
C LEU A 660 18.52 20.21 3.03
N SER A 661 17.69 20.46 4.05
CA SER A 661 17.08 19.45 4.91
C SER A 661 16.15 18.48 4.17
N SER A 662 15.50 18.95 3.11
CA SER A 662 14.68 18.14 2.20
C SER A 662 15.47 17.51 1.04
N ALA A 663 16.79 17.72 0.96
CA ALA A 663 17.60 17.43 -0.23
C ALA A 663 17.01 18.03 -1.53
N PHE A 664 16.40 19.22 -1.46
CA PHE A 664 15.65 19.91 -2.50
C PHE A 664 14.35 19.21 -2.96
N ALA A 665 13.89 18.15 -2.29
CA ALA A 665 12.71 17.37 -2.70
C ALA A 665 11.37 18.03 -2.39
N GLU A 666 11.33 19.06 -1.55
CA GLU A 666 10.12 19.86 -1.33
C GLU A 666 9.87 20.81 -2.52
N VAL A 667 10.89 21.56 -2.94
CA VAL A 667 10.76 22.62 -3.97
C VAL A 667 10.94 22.17 -5.43
N LEU A 668 11.36 20.92 -5.68
CA LEU A 668 11.58 20.38 -7.04
C LEU A 668 10.64 19.22 -7.37
N GLU A 669 10.24 19.15 -8.64
CA GLU A 669 9.63 17.96 -9.22
C GLU A 669 10.63 16.78 -9.28
N GLU A 670 10.11 15.55 -9.32
CA GLU A 670 10.90 14.32 -9.31
C GLU A 670 12.01 14.27 -10.38
N GLN A 671 11.69 14.57 -11.64
CA GLN A 671 12.71 14.54 -12.70
C GLN A 671 13.73 15.68 -12.55
N GLN A 672 13.32 16.84 -12.02
CA GLN A 672 14.24 17.96 -11.73
C GLN A 672 15.18 17.61 -10.56
N TRP A 673 14.67 16.93 -9.53
CA TRP A 673 15.42 16.42 -8.40
C TRP A 673 16.45 15.37 -8.83
N LEU A 674 16.07 14.44 -9.70
CA LEU A 674 16.96 13.44 -10.30
C LEU A 674 18.10 14.09 -11.09
N VAL A 675 17.79 15.08 -11.94
CA VAL A 675 18.78 15.90 -12.65
C VAL A 675 19.72 16.63 -11.67
N LEU A 676 19.18 17.22 -10.59
CA LEU A 676 19.97 17.89 -9.56
C LEU A 676 20.98 16.94 -8.91
N TRP A 677 20.52 15.76 -8.46
CA TRP A 677 21.33 14.82 -7.70
C TRP A 677 22.36 14.07 -8.55
N ASP A 678 22.06 13.78 -9.81
CA ASP A 678 23.07 13.34 -10.79
C ASP A 678 24.25 14.31 -10.90
N ASN A 679 23.98 15.62 -10.74
CA ASN A 679 25.00 16.67 -10.74
C ASN A 679 25.68 16.82 -9.37
N ILE A 680 24.95 16.78 -8.24
CA ILE A 680 25.54 16.85 -6.88
C ILE A 680 26.53 15.71 -6.61
N VAL A 681 26.21 14.49 -7.06
CA VAL A 681 27.07 13.30 -6.90
C VAL A 681 28.30 13.33 -7.83
N SER A 682 28.26 14.13 -8.90
CA SER A 682 29.34 14.21 -9.90
C SER A 682 30.35 15.34 -9.64
N GLU A 683 29.93 16.39 -8.91
CA GLU A 683 30.67 17.61 -8.56
C GLU A 683 31.27 17.52 -7.13
N PRO A 684 32.14 18.46 -6.69
CA PRO A 684 32.76 18.41 -5.37
C PRO A 684 31.77 18.56 -4.18
N PRO A 685 32.13 18.13 -2.95
CA PRO A 685 31.21 18.08 -1.80
C PRO A 685 30.53 19.40 -1.43
N TRP A 686 31.16 20.53 -1.73
CA TRP A 686 30.64 21.88 -1.48
C TRP A 686 29.69 22.43 -2.56
N PHE A 687 29.45 21.70 -3.65
CA PHE A 687 28.56 22.15 -4.74
C PHE A 687 27.13 22.51 -4.28
N PRO A 688 26.50 21.84 -3.29
CA PRO A 688 25.16 22.23 -2.80
C PRO A 688 25.08 23.66 -2.24
N ILE A 689 26.16 24.21 -1.68
CA ILE A 689 26.21 25.62 -1.23
C ILE A 689 25.99 26.55 -2.42
N PHE A 690 26.68 26.29 -3.54
CA PHE A 690 26.51 27.07 -4.77
C PHE A 690 25.14 26.86 -5.43
N LEU A 691 24.47 25.72 -5.21
CA LEU A 691 23.10 25.48 -5.66
C LEU A 691 22.07 26.29 -4.87
N VAL A 692 22.18 26.34 -3.53
CA VAL A 692 21.34 27.19 -2.67
C VAL A 692 21.45 28.66 -3.09
N VAL A 693 22.68 29.15 -3.25
CA VAL A 693 22.94 30.54 -3.66
C VAL A 693 22.43 30.79 -5.10
N ALA A 694 22.61 29.85 -6.03
CA ALA A 694 22.08 29.97 -7.38
C ALA A 694 20.54 29.98 -7.43
N TYR A 695 19.86 29.20 -6.59
CA TYR A 695 18.39 29.14 -6.49
C TYR A 695 17.84 30.50 -6.06
N ASN A 696 18.36 31.05 -4.96
CA ASN A 696 18.05 32.39 -4.46
C ASN A 696 18.28 33.45 -5.56
N LEU A 697 19.42 33.41 -6.24
CA LEU A 697 19.75 34.37 -7.30
C LEU A 697 18.97 34.18 -8.62
N ILE A 698 18.26 33.07 -8.85
CA ILE A 698 17.35 32.92 -10.00
C ILE A 698 15.97 33.46 -9.64
N ASN A 699 15.48 33.11 -8.45
CA ASN A 699 14.14 33.47 -8.00
C ASN A 699 14.06 34.89 -7.39
N ARG A 700 15.20 35.58 -7.26
CA ARG A 700 15.37 36.98 -6.81
C ARG A 700 14.21 37.92 -7.15
N GLU A 701 13.83 37.99 -8.43
CA GLU A 701 12.80 38.92 -8.92
C GLU A 701 11.38 38.58 -8.44
N ILE A 702 11.14 37.33 -8.05
CA ILE A 702 9.90 36.88 -7.41
C ILE A 702 10.00 37.20 -5.92
N ILE A 703 11.09 36.77 -5.27
CA ILE A 703 11.33 36.88 -3.82
C ILE A 703 11.21 38.34 -3.34
N ILE A 704 11.84 39.29 -4.03
CA ILE A 704 11.81 40.73 -3.66
C ILE A 704 10.41 41.35 -3.82
N ARG A 705 9.48 40.70 -4.54
CA ARG A 705 8.08 41.15 -4.73
C ARG A 705 7.11 40.50 -3.74
N LEU A 706 7.57 39.57 -2.90
CA LEU A 706 6.73 38.96 -1.87
C LEU A 706 6.43 40.01 -0.78
N PRO A 707 5.16 40.15 -0.34
CA PRO A 707 4.73 41.31 0.45
C PRO A 707 5.17 41.25 1.91
N ASP A 708 5.38 40.05 2.46
CA ASP A 708 5.63 39.83 3.88
C ASP A 708 6.55 38.61 4.13
N GLN A 709 7.14 38.57 5.32
CA GLN A 709 8.00 37.49 5.79
C GLN A 709 7.38 36.09 5.59
N ARG A 710 6.08 35.87 5.87
CA ARG A 710 5.49 34.52 5.80
C ARG A 710 5.39 34.01 4.36
N SER A 711 5.09 34.90 3.41
CA SER A 711 5.16 34.58 1.98
C SER A 711 6.58 34.23 1.54
N VAL A 712 7.60 34.91 2.09
CA VAL A 712 9.02 34.57 1.84
C VAL A 712 9.39 33.22 2.46
N LEU A 713 8.85 32.86 3.63
CA LEU A 713 9.08 31.56 4.26
C LEU A 713 8.41 30.40 3.49
N SER A 714 7.14 30.54 3.07
CA SER A 714 6.46 29.46 2.33
C SER A 714 7.11 29.16 0.99
N PHE A 715 7.65 30.20 0.32
CA PHE A 715 8.35 30.09 -0.96
C PHE A 715 9.47 29.02 -0.98
N PHE A 716 10.13 28.75 0.15
CA PHE A 716 11.18 27.72 0.26
C PHE A 716 10.68 26.32 0.61
N HIS A 717 9.37 26.14 0.76
CA HIS A 717 8.67 24.85 0.89
C HIS A 717 7.73 24.56 -0.30
N ASP A 718 7.34 25.59 -1.06
CA ASP A 718 6.46 25.49 -2.24
C ASP A 718 7.23 25.10 -3.52
N GLN A 719 6.59 24.32 -4.40
CA GLN A 719 7.15 23.97 -5.71
C GLN A 719 7.03 25.14 -6.69
N ASN A 720 8.18 25.63 -7.16
CA ASN A 720 8.29 26.83 -7.98
C ASN A 720 8.83 26.49 -9.38
N PRO A 721 8.30 27.09 -10.47
CA PRO A 721 8.68 26.75 -11.84
C PRO A 721 10.14 27.12 -12.14
N LEU A 722 11.02 26.13 -12.16
CA LEU A 722 12.46 26.31 -12.23
C LEU A 722 13.10 25.61 -13.45
N ASP A 723 13.87 26.37 -14.22
CA ASP A 723 14.78 25.79 -15.22
C ASP A 723 16.02 25.22 -14.52
N ILE A 724 16.04 23.90 -14.34
CA ILE A 724 17.13 23.17 -13.69
C ILE A 724 18.48 23.32 -14.44
N GLY A 725 18.46 23.53 -15.76
CA GLY A 725 19.65 23.80 -16.57
C GLY A 725 20.23 25.19 -16.29
N LYS A 726 19.37 26.21 -16.12
CA LYS A 726 19.78 27.55 -15.65
C LYS A 726 20.30 27.48 -14.21
N LEU A 727 19.69 26.71 -13.30
CA LEU A 727 20.20 26.51 -11.93
C LEU A 727 21.63 25.94 -11.95
N LEU A 728 21.82 24.78 -12.58
CA LEU A 728 23.10 24.07 -12.62
C LEU A 728 24.20 24.89 -13.31
N SER A 729 23.88 25.57 -14.41
CA SER A 729 24.84 26.42 -15.13
C SER A 729 25.17 27.73 -14.38
N LYS A 730 24.24 28.26 -13.57
CA LYS A 730 24.52 29.39 -12.67
C LYS A 730 25.39 28.94 -11.49
N ALA A 731 25.04 27.86 -10.79
CA ALA A 731 25.82 27.33 -9.67
C ALA A 731 27.28 27.02 -10.04
N ARG A 732 27.51 26.34 -11.18
CA ARG A 732 28.86 26.10 -11.73
C ARG A 732 29.62 27.39 -12.03
N ARG A 733 28.94 28.41 -12.58
CA ARG A 733 29.53 29.72 -12.90
C ARG A 733 29.88 30.52 -11.64
N LEU A 734 29.10 30.38 -10.56
CA LEU A 734 29.41 30.96 -9.26
C LEU A 734 30.62 30.27 -8.64
N MET A 735 30.65 28.93 -8.60
CA MET A 735 31.80 28.16 -8.10
C MET A 735 33.09 28.52 -8.85
N ALA A 736 33.08 28.49 -10.19
CA ALA A 736 34.25 28.78 -11.01
C ALA A 736 34.71 30.25 -11.01
N ARG A 737 33.94 31.18 -10.44
CA ARG A 737 34.30 32.61 -10.29
C ARG A 737 34.44 33.06 -8.84
N CYS A 738 34.20 32.17 -7.88
CA CYS A 738 34.26 32.51 -6.46
C CYS A 738 35.74 32.68 -6.03
N GLN A 739 36.04 33.82 -5.39
CA GLN A 739 37.38 34.10 -4.88
C GLN A 739 37.75 33.08 -3.82
N LEU A 740 39.01 32.62 -3.83
CA LEU A 740 39.50 31.60 -2.88
C LEU A 740 39.18 31.96 -1.42
N ALA A 741 39.24 33.24 -1.05
CA ALA A 741 38.91 33.73 0.29
C ALA A 741 37.51 33.34 0.78
N LEU A 742 36.48 33.43 -0.07
CA LEU A 742 35.09 33.05 0.25
C LEU A 742 34.77 31.59 -0.14
N HIS A 743 35.66 30.89 -0.86
CA HIS A 743 35.34 29.60 -1.46
C HIS A 743 35.24 28.48 -0.40
N PRO A 744 34.10 27.75 -0.31
CA PRO A 744 33.86 26.72 0.73
C PRO A 744 34.93 25.62 0.87
N GLN A 745 35.69 25.34 -0.19
CA GLN A 745 36.86 24.44 -0.18
C GLN A 745 37.96 24.79 0.84
N ARG A 746 37.92 25.99 1.46
CA ARG A 746 38.78 26.34 2.61
C ARG A 746 38.33 25.71 3.93
N PHE A 747 37.07 25.30 4.03
CA PHE A 747 36.42 24.83 5.26
C PHE A 747 35.91 23.39 5.15
N MET A 748 35.55 22.93 3.94
CA MET A 748 35.12 21.57 3.66
C MET A 748 36.25 20.74 3.02
N GLN A 749 36.43 19.51 3.51
CA GLN A 749 37.35 18.55 2.92
C GLN A 749 36.88 18.06 1.53
N PRO A 750 37.81 17.64 0.64
CA PRO A 750 37.47 17.03 -0.64
C PRO A 750 36.77 15.68 -0.45
N PHE A 751 36.29 15.09 -1.56
CA PHE A 751 35.55 13.82 -1.50
C PHE A 751 36.45 12.63 -1.14
N GLU A 752 36.05 11.86 -0.13
CA GLU A 752 36.65 10.59 0.30
C GLU A 752 35.61 9.46 0.29
N ALA A 753 35.96 8.32 -0.30
CA ALA A 753 35.10 7.15 -0.41
C ALA A 753 35.15 6.29 0.88
N ILE A 754 34.05 5.60 1.20
CA ILE A 754 33.98 4.75 2.39
C ILE A 754 34.86 3.49 2.20
N PRO A 755 35.75 3.15 3.15
CA PRO A 755 36.57 1.93 3.09
C PRO A 755 35.77 0.64 3.01
N LYS A 756 36.36 -0.36 2.33
CA LYS A 756 35.81 -1.72 2.23
C LYS A 756 36.13 -2.50 3.51
N GLY A 757 35.10 -3.12 4.11
CA GLY A 757 35.16 -3.87 5.36
C GLY A 757 34.78 -3.10 6.65
N VAL A 758 34.72 -1.75 6.63
CA VAL A 758 34.45 -0.93 7.82
C VAL A 758 33.69 0.34 7.44
N TYR A 759 32.71 0.75 8.24
CA TYR A 759 32.11 2.09 8.16
C TYR A 759 32.84 3.04 9.13
N PRO A 760 33.47 4.14 8.66
CA PRO A 760 34.15 5.11 9.53
C PRO A 760 33.21 5.72 10.57
N LYS A 761 33.72 6.07 11.75
CA LYS A 761 32.94 6.82 12.74
C LYS A 761 32.81 8.27 12.29
N PHE A 762 31.58 8.75 12.08
CA PHE A 762 31.31 10.18 12.05
C PHE A 762 31.43 10.74 13.48
N LEU A 763 32.12 11.86 13.66
CA LEU A 763 32.44 12.46 14.97
C LEU A 763 32.23 13.99 15.02
N LYS A 764 31.73 14.61 13.95
CA LYS A 764 31.54 16.07 13.85
C LYS A 764 30.18 16.51 14.44
N TYR A 765 29.96 16.23 15.72
CA TYR A 765 28.77 16.62 16.48
C TYR A 765 29.04 16.65 17.99
N PRO A 766 28.19 17.32 18.81
CA PRO A 766 28.31 17.31 20.27
C PRO A 766 27.97 15.92 20.86
N SER A 767 28.97 15.06 21.03
CA SER A 767 28.77 13.69 21.54
C SER A 767 28.25 13.66 22.98
N GLU A 768 28.83 14.48 23.86
CA GLU A 768 28.44 14.53 25.29
C GLU A 768 26.96 14.84 25.49
N TRP A 769 26.39 15.74 24.68
CA TRP A 769 24.97 16.08 24.73
C TRP A 769 24.09 14.92 24.26
N ILE A 770 24.50 14.21 23.20
CA ILE A 770 23.80 13.03 22.69
C ILE A 770 23.85 11.87 23.70
N ASP A 771 25.00 11.62 24.32
CA ASP A 771 25.16 10.60 25.34
C ASP A 771 24.27 10.89 26.57
N GLN A 772 24.19 12.14 27.03
CA GLN A 772 23.24 12.59 28.07
C GLN A 772 21.77 12.38 27.65
N GLN A 773 21.41 12.63 26.38
CA GLN A 773 20.05 12.39 25.88
C GLN A 773 19.70 10.90 25.82
N GLU A 774 20.66 10.03 25.50
CA GLU A 774 20.45 8.57 25.57
C GLU A 774 20.29 8.09 27.03
N GLU A 775 21.12 8.58 27.96
CA GLU A 775 20.97 8.26 29.38
C GLU A 775 19.62 8.71 29.95
N GLN A 776 19.16 9.92 29.61
CA GLN A 776 17.83 10.40 29.98
C GLN A 776 16.72 9.53 29.38
N ALA A 777 16.82 9.14 28.10
CA ALA A 777 15.84 8.26 27.46
C ALA A 777 15.80 6.86 28.10
N VAL A 778 16.95 6.29 28.49
CA VAL A 778 17.03 5.00 29.20
C VAL A 778 16.50 5.12 30.63
N SER A 779 16.77 6.22 31.32
CA SER A 779 16.24 6.51 32.67
C SER A 779 14.71 6.60 32.66
N LEU A 780 14.14 7.40 31.74
CA LEU A 780 12.69 7.52 31.55
C LEU A 780 12.03 6.18 31.20
N LEU A 781 12.72 5.31 30.44
CA LEU A 781 12.19 3.98 30.12
C LEU A 781 12.19 3.03 31.33
N LYS A 782 13.23 3.07 32.19
CA LYS A 782 13.21 2.33 33.47
C LYS A 782 12.07 2.82 34.35
N HIS A 783 11.94 4.13 34.50
CA HIS A 783 10.87 4.72 35.32
C HIS A 783 9.46 4.37 34.80
N ASN A 784 9.25 4.42 33.48
CA ASN A 784 7.99 3.97 32.88
C ASN A 784 7.74 2.46 33.11
N GLN A 785 8.78 1.61 33.04
CA GLN A 785 8.65 0.18 33.34
C GLN A 785 8.34 -0.10 34.82
N GLU A 786 8.90 0.70 35.74
CA GLU A 786 8.58 0.67 37.18
C GLU A 786 7.13 1.12 37.43
N MET A 787 6.68 2.19 36.77
CA MET A 787 5.28 2.64 36.82
C MET A 787 4.33 1.59 36.25
N ASP A 788 4.61 1.03 35.07
CA ASP A 788 3.82 -0.05 34.46
C ASP A 788 3.76 -1.30 35.36
N ALA A 789 4.86 -1.64 36.04
CA ALA A 789 4.89 -2.76 36.99
C ALA A 789 4.07 -2.46 38.25
N ARG A 790 4.10 -1.21 38.74
CA ARG A 790 3.29 -0.77 39.88
C ARG A 790 1.80 -0.68 39.54
N ILE A 791 1.44 -0.27 38.33
CA ILE A 791 0.06 -0.29 37.83
C ILE A 791 -0.45 -1.73 37.82
N ARG A 792 0.30 -2.67 37.22
CA ARG A 792 -0.06 -4.11 37.24
C ARG A 792 -0.16 -4.70 38.65
N HIS A 793 0.65 -4.22 39.61
CA HIS A 793 0.52 -4.62 41.01
C HIS A 793 -0.80 -4.13 41.61
N LEU A 794 -1.15 -2.86 41.41
CA LEU A 794 -2.39 -2.27 41.87
C LEU A 794 -3.63 -2.90 41.22
N GLU A 795 -3.57 -3.24 39.92
CA GLU A 795 -4.62 -3.99 39.21
C GLU A 795 -4.82 -5.38 39.83
N LEU A 796 -3.73 -6.09 40.17
CA LEU A 796 -3.81 -7.39 40.84
C LEU A 796 -4.34 -7.29 42.28
N GLU A 797 -3.99 -6.22 43.01
CA GLU A 797 -4.54 -5.92 44.34
C GLU A 797 -6.02 -5.56 44.28
N GLU A 798 -6.46 -4.79 43.28
CA GLU A 798 -7.86 -4.46 43.03
C GLU A 798 -8.67 -5.73 42.75
N VAL A 799 -8.17 -6.64 41.90
CA VAL A 799 -8.81 -7.96 41.68
C VAL A 799 -8.89 -8.78 42.97
N HIS A 800 -7.85 -8.83 43.80
CA HIS A 800 -7.89 -9.52 45.09
C HIS A 800 -8.87 -8.88 46.09
N ILE A 801 -9.06 -7.55 46.03
CA ILE A 801 -10.04 -6.83 46.84
C ILE A 801 -11.46 -7.11 46.32
N MET A 802 -11.67 -7.12 45.01
CA MET A 802 -12.95 -7.49 44.39
C MET A 802 -13.33 -8.94 44.69
N GLU A 803 -12.42 -9.89 44.56
CA GLU A 803 -12.68 -11.30 44.90
C GLU A 803 -13.00 -11.47 46.40
N ARG A 804 -12.31 -10.73 47.28
CA ARG A 804 -12.61 -10.71 48.72
C ARG A 804 -13.98 -10.11 49.03
N LEU A 805 -14.38 -9.04 48.32
CA LEU A 805 -15.70 -8.43 48.44
C LEU A 805 -16.80 -9.35 47.92
N GLU A 806 -16.61 -9.98 46.77
CA GLU A 806 -17.56 -10.91 46.17
C GLU A 806 -17.74 -12.16 47.05
N ASN A 807 -16.65 -12.72 47.59
CA ASN A 807 -16.70 -13.84 48.53
C ASN A 807 -17.28 -13.43 49.88
N GLY A 808 -17.06 -12.20 50.35
CA GLY A 808 -17.72 -11.62 51.51
C GLY A 808 -19.24 -11.50 51.32
N LEU A 809 -19.68 -10.97 50.17
CA LEU A 809 -21.11 -10.87 49.81
C LEU A 809 -21.76 -12.26 49.68
N LYS A 810 -21.08 -13.23 49.08
CA LYS A 810 -21.54 -14.64 49.04
C LYS A 810 -21.68 -15.24 50.44
N GLN A 811 -20.76 -14.95 51.35
CA GLN A 811 -20.84 -15.40 52.75
C GLN A 811 -21.94 -14.68 53.54
N GLU A 812 -22.16 -13.39 53.32
CA GLU A 812 -23.27 -12.64 53.92
C GLU A 812 -24.62 -13.14 53.40
N GLU A 813 -24.76 -13.36 52.10
CA GLU A 813 -25.98 -13.94 51.50
C GLU A 813 -26.21 -15.38 51.99
N HIS A 814 -25.16 -16.19 52.13
CA HIS A 814 -25.26 -17.56 52.65
C HIS A 814 -25.63 -17.58 54.14
N THR A 815 -24.99 -16.76 54.98
CA THR A 815 -25.34 -16.67 56.41
C THR A 815 -26.71 -16.04 56.64
N ARG A 816 -27.16 -15.14 55.75
CA ARG A 816 -28.54 -14.65 55.73
C ARG A 816 -29.52 -15.76 55.39
N ARG A 817 -29.30 -16.54 54.32
CA ARG A 817 -30.11 -17.73 53.99
C ARG A 817 -30.13 -18.76 55.13
N ILE A 818 -29.00 -18.96 55.81
CA ILE A 818 -28.94 -19.82 57.00
C ILE A 818 -29.83 -19.25 58.11
N LYS A 819 -29.73 -17.95 58.46
CA LYS A 819 -30.58 -17.34 59.49
C LYS A 819 -32.08 -17.37 59.14
N GLU A 820 -32.41 -17.19 57.87
CA GLU A 820 -33.79 -17.29 57.37
C GLU A 820 -34.30 -18.75 57.47
N MET A 821 -33.47 -19.75 57.20
CA MET A 821 -33.75 -21.17 57.43
C MET A 821 -33.80 -21.56 58.91
N GLU A 822 -32.87 -21.07 59.75
CA GLU A 822 -32.83 -21.28 61.20
C GLU A 822 -34.10 -20.73 61.83
N LYS A 823 -34.57 -19.55 61.41
CA LYS A 823 -35.85 -18.99 61.86
C LYS A 823 -37.04 -19.87 61.42
N LEU A 824 -37.03 -20.36 60.18
CA LEU A 824 -38.05 -21.31 59.70
C LEU A 824 -38.06 -22.61 60.51
N TYR A 825 -36.89 -23.13 60.89
CA TYR A 825 -36.76 -24.28 61.79
C TYR A 825 -37.19 -23.95 63.22
N GLN A 826 -36.83 -22.78 63.77
CA GLN A 826 -37.29 -22.32 65.09
C GLN A 826 -38.82 -22.18 65.14
N ASP A 827 -39.43 -21.52 64.14
CA ASP A 827 -40.89 -21.42 64.03
C ASP A 827 -41.56 -22.80 63.90
N THR A 828 -40.91 -23.77 63.26
CA THR A 828 -41.42 -25.15 63.09
C THR A 828 -41.27 -25.97 64.37
N ILE A 829 -40.11 -25.88 65.03
CA ILE A 829 -39.85 -26.47 66.34
C ILE A 829 -40.82 -25.87 67.36
N HIS A 830 -41.06 -24.56 67.35
CA HIS A 830 -41.97 -23.92 68.29
C HIS A 830 -43.42 -24.39 68.13
N ARG A 831 -43.92 -24.54 66.90
CA ARG A 831 -45.23 -25.17 66.65
C ARG A 831 -45.30 -26.62 67.15
N GLU A 832 -44.20 -27.36 67.04
CA GLU A 832 -44.09 -28.72 67.60
C GLU A 832 -43.98 -28.71 69.14
N GLU A 833 -43.31 -27.73 69.74
CA GLU A 833 -43.28 -27.52 71.19
C GLU A 833 -44.64 -27.08 71.75
N GLU A 834 -45.40 -26.25 71.03
CA GLU A 834 -46.79 -25.93 71.34
C GLU A 834 -47.67 -27.18 71.26
N ARG A 835 -47.51 -28.00 70.22
CA ARG A 835 -48.20 -29.29 70.06
C ARG A 835 -47.86 -30.24 71.21
N ILE A 836 -46.58 -30.40 71.54
CA ILE A 836 -46.08 -31.26 72.62
C ILE A 836 -46.47 -30.71 74.00
N THR A 837 -46.50 -29.38 74.21
CA THR A 837 -46.95 -28.80 75.49
C THR A 837 -48.46 -28.88 75.67
N CYS A 838 -49.25 -28.82 74.59
CA CYS A 838 -50.68 -29.17 74.63
C CYS A 838 -50.89 -30.66 74.97
N GLN A 839 -50.13 -31.57 74.35
CA GLN A 839 -50.13 -33.00 74.73
C GLN A 839 -49.69 -33.22 76.18
N ARG A 840 -48.65 -32.53 76.66
CA ARG A 840 -48.20 -32.57 78.07
C ARG A 840 -49.23 -31.99 79.03
N LYS A 841 -49.94 -30.91 78.67
CA LYS A 841 -51.06 -30.36 79.46
C LYS A 841 -52.19 -31.38 79.57
N MET A 842 -52.56 -32.05 78.47
CA MET A 842 -53.56 -33.12 78.44
C MET A 842 -53.13 -34.35 79.26
N LEU A 843 -51.87 -34.75 79.19
CA LEU A 843 -51.31 -35.80 80.04
C LEU A 843 -51.23 -35.37 81.52
N LEU A 844 -51.00 -34.09 81.81
CA LEU A 844 -50.99 -33.56 83.17
C LEU A 844 -52.40 -33.47 83.78
N THR A 845 -53.43 -33.07 83.02
CA THR A 845 -54.81 -33.13 83.50
C THR A 845 -55.24 -34.58 83.73
N TYR A 846 -54.90 -35.50 82.83
CA TYR A 846 -55.13 -36.94 83.03
C TYR A 846 -54.37 -37.50 84.25
N GLN A 847 -53.10 -37.11 84.47
CA GLN A 847 -52.35 -37.47 85.68
C GLN A 847 -52.92 -36.83 86.96
N MET A 848 -53.44 -35.61 86.89
CA MET A 848 -54.14 -34.96 88.01
C MET A 848 -55.43 -35.69 88.33
N GLU A 849 -56.20 -36.11 87.33
CA GLU A 849 -57.41 -36.90 87.54
C GLU A 849 -57.10 -38.29 88.11
N VAL A 850 -56.09 -38.99 87.58
CA VAL A 850 -55.60 -40.26 88.14
C VAL A 850 -55.06 -40.06 89.58
N ARG A 851 -54.40 -38.94 89.89
CA ARG A 851 -54.00 -38.59 91.26
C ARG A 851 -55.20 -38.26 92.15
N HIS A 852 -56.22 -37.59 91.64
CA HIS A 852 -57.44 -37.27 92.38
C HIS A 852 -58.19 -38.54 92.76
N ARG A 853 -58.44 -39.44 91.79
CA ARG A 853 -59.02 -40.78 92.02
C ARG A 853 -58.17 -41.61 92.99
N LYS A 854 -56.84 -41.55 92.92
CA LYS A 854 -55.95 -42.17 93.92
C LYS A 854 -56.04 -41.51 95.31
N SER A 855 -56.19 -40.20 95.38
CA SER A 855 -56.33 -39.44 96.63
C SER A 855 -57.67 -39.72 97.32
N GLU A 856 -58.76 -39.88 96.56
CA GLU A 856 -60.03 -40.38 97.09
C GLU A 856 -59.89 -41.78 97.70
N VAL A 857 -59.21 -42.70 97.02
CA VAL A 857 -58.96 -44.06 97.52
C VAL A 857 -58.11 -44.03 98.80
N ILE A 858 -57.07 -43.18 98.85
CA ILE A 858 -56.24 -43.00 100.04
C ILE A 858 -57.04 -42.36 101.19
N SER A 859 -57.90 -41.38 100.90
CA SER A 859 -58.78 -40.74 101.90
C SER A 859 -59.75 -41.75 102.51
N LYS A 860 -60.42 -42.56 101.67
CA LYS A 860 -61.32 -43.65 102.10
C LYS A 860 -60.57 -44.73 102.90
N LEU A 861 -59.29 -44.97 102.60
CA LEU A 861 -58.42 -45.88 103.37
C LEU A 861 -58.03 -45.27 104.74
N GLN A 862 -57.68 -43.99 104.79
CA GLN A 862 -57.33 -43.26 106.02
C GLN A 862 -58.54 -43.11 106.95
N GLU A 863 -59.72 -42.86 106.41
CA GLU A 863 -60.97 -42.81 107.19
C GLU A 863 -61.29 -44.20 107.80
N SER A 864 -61.01 -45.28 107.07
CA SER A 864 -61.10 -46.66 107.58
C SER A 864 -60.09 -46.93 108.70
N GLU A 865 -58.84 -46.50 108.56
CA GLU A 865 -57.85 -46.57 109.65
C GLU A 865 -58.23 -45.75 110.88
N GLN A 866 -58.77 -44.54 110.70
CA GLN A 866 -59.19 -43.69 111.81
C GLN A 866 -60.36 -44.32 112.57
N ARG A 867 -61.37 -44.85 111.87
CA ARG A 867 -62.45 -45.64 112.49
C ARG A 867 -61.90 -46.85 113.25
N ARG A 868 -60.87 -47.53 112.72
CA ARG A 868 -60.22 -48.66 113.39
C ARG A 868 -59.47 -48.25 114.66
N LYS A 869 -58.77 -47.12 114.65
CA LYS A 869 -58.04 -46.55 115.80
C LYS A 869 -58.98 -46.02 116.88
N VAL A 870 -60.15 -45.49 116.53
CA VAL A 870 -61.20 -45.13 117.50
C VAL A 870 -61.71 -46.38 118.23
N ILE A 871 -62.03 -47.46 117.52
CA ILE A 871 -62.46 -48.75 118.12
C ILE A 871 -61.37 -49.40 118.99
N GLU A 872 -60.10 -49.06 118.77
CA GLU A 872 -58.97 -49.49 119.59
C GLU A 872 -58.86 -48.63 120.88
N MET A 873 -58.97 -47.29 120.76
CA MET A 873 -59.06 -46.38 121.90
C MET A 873 -60.27 -46.65 122.81
N GLU A 874 -61.43 -47.01 122.27
CA GLU A 874 -62.63 -47.36 123.08
C GLU A 874 -62.33 -48.54 124.03
N LYS A 875 -61.59 -49.55 123.55
CA LYS A 875 -61.20 -50.71 124.38
C LYS A 875 -60.17 -50.36 125.45
N ASP A 876 -59.22 -49.49 125.14
CA ASP A 876 -58.25 -49.01 126.13
C ASP A 876 -58.92 -48.14 127.21
N ILE A 877 -59.96 -47.37 126.84
CA ILE A 877 -60.80 -46.63 127.79
C ILE A 877 -61.61 -47.59 128.69
N ASP A 878 -62.20 -48.65 128.14
CA ASP A 878 -62.90 -49.68 128.94
C ASP A 878 -61.96 -50.40 129.92
N LEU A 879 -60.73 -50.70 129.50
CA LEU A 879 -59.68 -51.30 130.35
C LEU A 879 -59.23 -50.35 131.47
N LEU A 880 -59.08 -49.06 131.17
CA LEU A 880 -58.73 -48.02 132.15
C LEU A 880 -59.88 -47.77 133.14
N MET A 881 -61.13 -47.75 132.67
CA MET A 881 -62.32 -47.70 133.51
C MET A 881 -62.35 -48.92 134.46
N HIS A 882 -62.06 -50.12 133.94
CA HIS A 882 -61.93 -51.33 134.74
C HIS A 882 -60.75 -51.32 135.73
N SER A 883 -59.70 -50.52 135.55
CA SER A 883 -58.65 -50.35 136.59
C SER A 883 -59.10 -49.36 137.67
N ILE A 884 -59.70 -48.23 137.28
CA ILE A 884 -60.27 -47.24 138.21
C ILE A 884 -61.34 -47.88 139.10
N GLU A 885 -62.22 -48.74 138.55
CA GLU A 885 -63.25 -49.45 139.31
C GLU A 885 -62.69 -50.49 140.31
N ARG A 886 -61.44 -50.95 140.13
CA ARG A 886 -60.73 -51.81 141.08
C ARG A 886 -60.00 -51.00 142.15
N GLU A 887 -59.42 -49.87 141.77
CA GLU A 887 -58.74 -48.96 142.68
C GLU A 887 -59.74 -48.26 143.63
N ARG A 888 -60.90 -47.84 143.11
CA ARG A 888 -62.03 -47.33 143.89
C ARG A 888 -62.56 -48.37 144.90
N ARG A 889 -62.60 -49.66 144.53
CA ARG A 889 -62.94 -50.75 145.48
C ARG A 889 -61.90 -50.91 146.58
N ARG A 890 -60.60 -50.80 146.28
CA ARG A 890 -59.55 -50.81 147.32
C ARG A 890 -59.65 -49.62 148.28
N ASN A 891 -59.83 -48.40 147.75
CA ASN A 891 -60.01 -47.22 148.59
C ASN A 891 -61.26 -47.33 149.47
N ASN A 892 -62.38 -47.85 148.96
CA ASN A 892 -63.56 -48.11 149.77
C ASN A 892 -63.30 -49.16 150.87
N GLN A 893 -62.52 -50.22 150.61
CA GLN A 893 -62.13 -51.19 151.65
C GLN A 893 -61.20 -50.59 152.71
N GLN A 894 -60.24 -49.74 152.32
CA GLN A 894 -59.40 -49.00 153.27
C GLN A 894 -60.22 -47.98 154.08
N MET A 895 -61.21 -47.35 153.45
CA MET A 895 -62.13 -46.42 154.12
C MET A 895 -63.03 -47.14 155.13
N GLN A 896 -63.55 -48.33 154.79
CA GLN A 896 -64.31 -49.15 155.76
C GLN A 896 -63.44 -49.63 156.93
N LEU A 897 -62.18 -50.01 156.70
CA LEU A 897 -61.26 -50.35 157.79
C LEU A 897 -60.99 -49.15 158.71
N ALA A 898 -60.84 -47.94 158.14
CA ALA A 898 -60.71 -46.72 158.92
C ALA A 898 -62.01 -46.35 159.67
N GLU A 899 -63.18 -46.56 159.07
CA GLU A 899 -64.47 -46.38 159.77
C GLU A 899 -64.63 -47.35 160.94
N ASP A 900 -64.27 -48.62 160.78
CA ASP A 900 -64.37 -49.62 161.86
C ASP A 900 -63.29 -49.42 162.94
N GLU A 901 -62.12 -48.89 162.60
CA GLU A 901 -61.09 -48.49 163.58
C GLU A 901 -61.53 -47.24 164.36
N ILE A 902 -62.17 -46.26 163.71
CA ILE A 902 -62.81 -45.12 164.39
C ILE A 902 -63.98 -45.60 165.27
N ARG A 903 -64.84 -46.52 164.80
CA ARG A 903 -65.89 -47.13 165.63
C ARG A 903 -65.34 -47.87 166.84
N ASN A 904 -64.21 -48.55 166.72
CA ASN A 904 -63.55 -49.19 167.87
C ASN A 904 -63.05 -48.14 168.88
N GLN A 905 -62.49 -47.01 168.42
CA GLN A 905 -62.11 -45.89 169.30
C GLN A 905 -63.35 -45.23 169.96
N GLU A 906 -64.46 -45.06 169.24
CA GLU A 906 -65.73 -44.61 169.80
C GLU A 906 -66.32 -45.63 170.81
N MET A 907 -66.20 -46.93 170.54
CA MET A 907 -66.58 -48.00 171.48
C MET A 907 -65.72 -48.01 172.74
N GLU A 908 -64.41 -47.81 172.64
CA GLU A 908 -63.53 -47.67 173.82
C GLU A 908 -63.85 -46.41 174.62
N LEU A 909 -64.12 -45.27 173.96
CA LEU A 909 -64.54 -44.02 174.62
C LEU A 909 -65.92 -44.16 175.29
N LEU A 910 -66.85 -44.91 174.68
CA LEU A 910 -68.15 -45.24 175.29
C LEU A 910 -68.00 -46.21 176.47
N ALA A 911 -67.13 -47.21 176.38
CA ALA A 911 -66.82 -48.12 177.47
C ALA A 911 -66.16 -47.40 178.65
N GLN A 912 -65.18 -46.52 178.39
CA GLN A 912 -64.53 -45.69 179.40
C GLN A 912 -65.52 -44.73 180.09
N ARG A 913 -66.50 -44.17 179.34
CA ARG A 913 -67.63 -43.45 179.95
C ARG A 913 -68.50 -44.34 180.84
N TYR A 914 -68.82 -45.56 180.40
CA TYR A 914 -69.74 -46.44 181.13
C TYR A 914 -69.23 -46.91 182.50
N TYR A 915 -67.90 -47.03 182.68
CA TYR A 915 -67.32 -47.35 183.99
C TYR A 915 -67.27 -46.16 184.97
N SER A 916 -67.58 -44.93 184.52
CA SER A 916 -67.41 -43.71 185.32
C SER A 916 -68.69 -43.19 186.00
N GLU A 917 -69.88 -43.66 185.62
CA GLU A 917 -71.16 -43.17 186.20
C GLU A 917 -72.03 -44.25 186.86
N SER A 918 -71.84 -44.37 188.18
CA SER A 918 -72.85 -44.71 189.21
C SER A 918 -73.58 -46.07 189.18
N ALA A 919 -73.28 -46.87 190.21
CA ALA A 919 -74.00 -48.09 190.58
C ALA A 919 -75.46 -47.85 191.03
N GLY A 920 -76.30 -48.90 190.97
CA GLY A 920 -77.38 -49.08 191.96
C GLY A 920 -78.84 -49.33 191.50
N ALA A 921 -79.12 -50.15 190.48
CA ALA A 921 -80.50 -50.64 190.24
C ALA A 921 -80.57 -52.05 189.62
N PRO A 922 -81.65 -52.85 189.83
CA PRO A 922 -81.71 -54.24 189.37
C PRO A 922 -81.95 -54.45 187.86
N LEU A 923 -81.37 -55.52 187.32
CA LEU A 923 -81.18 -55.78 185.88
C LEU A 923 -82.45 -56.12 185.05
N ALA A 924 -83.64 -56.15 185.66
CA ALA A 924 -84.79 -56.92 185.15
C ALA A 924 -85.92 -56.12 184.49
N ARG A 925 -85.78 -54.81 184.21
CA ARG A 925 -86.97 -53.96 183.93
C ARG A 925 -86.92 -52.86 182.85
N LYS A 926 -85.90 -52.79 181.98
CA LYS A 926 -85.85 -51.82 180.85
C LYS A 926 -85.78 -52.41 179.43
N TYR A 927 -85.47 -53.70 179.26
CA TYR A 927 -85.23 -54.29 177.93
C TYR A 927 -86.49 -54.72 177.14
N TYR A 928 -87.68 -54.27 177.52
CA TYR A 928 -88.93 -54.66 176.84
C TYR A 928 -89.23 -53.79 175.61
N ASP A 929 -89.11 -52.47 175.73
CA ASP A 929 -89.62 -51.53 174.73
C ASP A 929 -88.76 -51.47 173.46
N ASN A 930 -87.42 -51.50 173.61
CA ASN A 930 -86.49 -51.43 172.47
C ASN A 930 -86.67 -52.59 171.47
N ILE A 931 -87.14 -53.75 171.93
CA ILE A 931 -87.38 -54.92 171.07
C ILE A 931 -88.63 -54.71 170.19
N GLN A 932 -89.68 -54.03 170.69
CA GLN A 932 -90.82 -53.67 169.84
C GLN A 932 -90.46 -52.65 168.75
N GLN A 933 -89.54 -51.74 169.03
CA GLN A 933 -89.23 -50.60 168.16
C GLN A 933 -88.54 -51.05 166.85
N LEU A 934 -87.57 -51.96 166.95
CA LEU A 934 -86.88 -52.57 165.81
C LEU A 934 -87.84 -53.35 164.88
N CYS A 935 -88.82 -54.05 165.45
CA CYS A 935 -89.84 -54.77 164.68
C CYS A 935 -90.75 -53.86 163.85
N ARG A 936 -90.95 -52.59 164.26
CA ARG A 936 -91.72 -51.62 163.47
C ARG A 936 -90.90 -51.06 162.31
N GLN A 937 -89.65 -50.69 162.55
CA GLN A 937 -88.73 -50.17 161.52
C GLN A 937 -88.58 -51.13 160.32
N ARG A 938 -88.46 -52.44 160.59
CA ARG A 938 -88.34 -53.46 159.53
C ARG A 938 -89.51 -53.47 158.55
N ASN A 939 -90.74 -53.26 159.03
CA ASN A 939 -91.93 -53.33 158.18
C ASN A 939 -92.11 -52.05 157.33
N GLN A 940 -91.59 -50.91 157.78
CA GLN A 940 -91.75 -49.61 157.12
C GLN A 940 -90.84 -49.51 155.87
N LEU A 941 -89.58 -49.95 155.99
CA LEU A 941 -88.62 -50.06 154.87
C LEU A 941 -89.10 -50.97 153.72
N GLN A 942 -90.10 -51.81 153.95
CA GLN A 942 -90.68 -52.70 152.93
C GLN A 942 -91.77 -52.01 152.08
N GLN A 943 -92.20 -50.80 152.47
CA GLN A 943 -93.27 -50.04 151.82
C GLN A 943 -92.70 -48.91 150.94
N ASP A 944 -91.72 -48.15 151.45
CA ASP A 944 -90.98 -47.11 150.72
C ASP A 944 -90.35 -47.66 149.41
N LEU A 945 -89.98 -48.95 149.43
CA LEU A 945 -89.46 -49.73 148.30
C LEU A 945 -90.43 -49.90 147.11
N ARG A 946 -91.63 -49.32 147.18
CA ARG A 946 -92.58 -49.20 146.06
C ARG A 946 -92.88 -47.76 145.62
N GLU A 947 -92.64 -46.77 146.48
CA GLU A 947 -93.02 -45.39 146.16
C GLU A 947 -92.02 -44.73 145.20
N MET A 948 -90.72 -45.05 145.29
CA MET A 948 -89.72 -44.69 144.27
C MET A 948 -89.83 -45.48 142.94
N THR A 949 -91.03 -45.98 142.61
CA THR A 949 -91.35 -46.48 141.25
C THR A 949 -92.16 -45.46 140.42
N MET A 950 -92.46 -44.29 140.99
CA MET A 950 -93.04 -43.15 140.30
C MET A 950 -92.21 -41.88 140.56
N GLU A 951 -92.36 -40.89 139.67
CA GLU A 951 -91.96 -39.47 139.88
C GLU A 951 -90.42 -39.20 139.83
N GLN A 952 -89.87 -38.08 139.31
CA GLN A 952 -90.34 -36.93 138.51
C GLN A 952 -89.09 -36.26 137.83
N LEU A 953 -89.06 -35.95 136.52
CA LEU A 953 -89.23 -34.64 135.83
C LEU A 953 -87.99 -33.71 135.53
N ARG A 954 -87.90 -33.30 134.23
CA ARG A 954 -87.59 -31.95 133.66
C ARG A 954 -86.16 -31.33 133.69
N SER A 955 -85.69 -30.56 132.68
CA SER A 955 -86.20 -30.40 131.28
C SER A 955 -85.27 -29.85 130.13
N PRO A 956 -84.74 -28.59 130.06
CA PRO A 956 -84.92 -27.82 128.80
C PRO A 956 -83.74 -27.03 128.12
N LYS A 957 -83.53 -27.29 126.81
CA LYS A 957 -83.51 -26.33 125.64
C LYS A 957 -82.34 -25.29 125.51
N THR A 958 -82.08 -24.56 124.38
CA THR A 958 -82.60 -24.31 122.98
C THR A 958 -81.47 -23.55 122.19
N SER A 959 -81.36 -23.33 120.87
CA SER A 959 -81.87 -23.81 119.55
C SER A 959 -80.92 -23.19 118.44
N SER A 960 -81.13 -23.00 117.11
CA SER A 960 -82.26 -22.96 116.15
C SER A 960 -81.75 -23.18 114.67
N GLY A 961 -82.59 -22.97 113.63
CA GLY A 961 -82.24 -23.04 112.18
C GLY A 961 -82.63 -21.78 111.37
N PRO A 962 -82.94 -21.82 110.04
CA PRO A 962 -83.77 -22.84 109.35
C PRO A 962 -83.15 -23.41 108.03
N PHE A 963 -83.91 -23.56 106.92
CA PHE A 963 -83.62 -24.40 105.73
C PHE A 963 -84.22 -23.87 104.39
N ARG A 964 -83.89 -24.49 103.24
CA ARG A 964 -84.54 -24.35 101.90
C ARG A 964 -84.67 -25.74 101.21
N SER A 965 -85.54 -25.91 100.21
CA SER A 965 -85.99 -27.22 99.68
C SER A 965 -85.80 -27.44 98.16
N PRO A 966 -85.84 -28.70 97.65
CA PRO A 966 -85.46 -29.06 96.27
C PRO A 966 -86.63 -29.60 95.43
N LEU A 967 -87.23 -28.76 94.58
CA LEU A 967 -88.32 -29.16 93.66
C LEU A 967 -88.23 -28.55 92.25
N ALA A 968 -87.26 -27.66 92.00
CA ALA A 968 -87.13 -26.95 90.72
C ALA A 968 -86.40 -27.76 89.63
N ASP A 969 -85.49 -28.66 90.02
CA ASP A 969 -84.56 -29.35 89.11
C ASP A 969 -85.22 -30.45 88.24
N ILE A 970 -86.54 -30.57 88.28
CA ILE A 970 -87.35 -31.47 87.44
C ILE A 970 -87.98 -30.71 86.26
N GLU A 971 -88.27 -29.41 86.39
CA GLU A 971 -88.85 -28.61 85.29
C GLU A 971 -87.83 -28.34 84.17
N SER A 972 -86.55 -28.19 84.53
CA SER A 972 -85.44 -28.06 83.56
C SER A 972 -85.37 -29.24 82.59
N SER A 973 -85.60 -30.47 83.07
CA SER A 973 -85.49 -31.70 82.28
C SER A 973 -86.55 -31.85 81.19
N ILE A 974 -87.61 -31.03 81.16
CA ILE A 974 -88.69 -31.08 80.16
C ILE A 974 -88.51 -30.02 79.08
N LEU A 975 -87.92 -28.87 79.40
CA LEU A 975 -87.74 -27.75 78.46
C LEU A 975 -86.65 -28.00 77.41
N ASP A 976 -85.57 -28.70 77.77
CA ASP A 976 -84.50 -29.04 76.82
C ASP A 976 -85.03 -29.92 75.67
N ILE A 977 -85.92 -30.87 75.98
CA ILE A 977 -86.54 -31.80 75.03
C ILE A 977 -87.52 -31.07 74.06
N GLN A 978 -88.08 -29.93 74.45
CA GLN A 978 -88.96 -29.14 73.57
C GLN A 978 -88.20 -28.22 72.61
N ARG A 979 -86.98 -27.77 72.97
CA ARG A 979 -86.20 -26.86 72.12
C ARG A 979 -85.37 -27.60 71.07
N GLU A 980 -85.00 -28.86 71.31
CA GLU A 980 -84.52 -29.77 70.26
C GLU A 980 -85.59 -30.13 69.20
N PHE A 981 -86.84 -29.68 69.36
CA PHE A 981 -87.91 -29.81 68.35
C PHE A 981 -88.19 -28.48 67.62
N THR A 982 -87.31 -27.48 67.75
CA THR A 982 -87.34 -26.18 67.05
C THR A 982 -85.91 -25.70 66.67
N ASP A 983 -85.06 -26.42 65.95
CA ASP A 983 -85.19 -27.50 64.95
C ASP A 983 -86.16 -27.27 63.79
N ILE A 984 -85.73 -27.63 62.58
CA ILE A 984 -86.47 -27.78 61.30
C ILE A 984 -87.28 -26.58 60.76
N VAL A 985 -87.88 -25.72 61.59
CA VAL A 985 -88.65 -24.54 61.15
C VAL A 985 -87.70 -23.41 60.79
N SER A 986 -87.65 -23.10 59.48
CA SER A 986 -87.17 -21.84 58.88
C SER A 986 -85.66 -21.52 58.98
N SER A 987 -85.05 -20.88 57.99
CA SER A 987 -85.47 -20.64 56.60
C SER A 987 -84.31 -20.08 55.77
N GLU A 988 -84.18 -20.54 54.53
CA GLU A 988 -84.16 -19.70 53.32
C GLU A 988 -83.58 -18.27 53.48
N THR A 989 -82.26 -18.14 53.42
CA THR A 989 -81.49 -16.95 52.96
C THR A 989 -80.03 -17.40 52.89
N THR A 990 -79.46 -17.90 51.78
CA THR A 990 -79.45 -17.39 50.40
C THR A 990 -79.25 -15.87 50.31
N LEU A 991 -78.16 -15.46 49.66
CA LEU A 991 -77.77 -14.07 49.37
C LEU A 991 -77.35 -13.27 50.65
N THR A 992 -76.49 -12.24 50.62
CA THR A 992 -75.84 -11.55 49.49
C THR A 992 -74.49 -10.94 49.90
N ALA A 993 -73.60 -10.78 48.92
CA ALA A 993 -72.44 -9.87 48.82
C ALA A 993 -72.04 -8.96 50.01
N LYS A 994 -70.76 -9.04 50.40
CA LYS A 994 -69.76 -8.04 50.00
C LYS A 994 -68.33 -8.59 50.04
#